data_AF-A0A022QR49-F1
#
_entry.id   AF-A0A022QR49-F1
#
_cell.length_a   1.000
_cell.length_b   1.000
_cell.length_c   1.000
_cell.angle_alpha   90.00
_cell.angle_beta   90.00
_cell.angle_gamma   90.00
#
_symmetry.space_group_name_H-M   'P 1'
#
loop_
_entity.id
_entity.type
_entity.pdbx_description
1 polymer ?
#
loop_
_entity_poly.entity_id
_entity_poly.type
_entity_poly.pdbx_seq_one_letter_code
_entity_poly.pdbx_strand_id
1 'polypeptide(L)'
;MSNLWAEIYNDKTVYERDVIDAIVPLLKLLSITLIGLLLAHRRIQLIPKATFKLLSRLVFALFLPCLTFIHLGQSITLENIKQWWFIPVNVLLSTSVGFLLGILVVIICRPPPQYTRFTIIMTAFGNTGNLPLALVGSICHDKENIFGPECKKKGVAYVSFAQWVSVILVYTLVYHMMEPPLEYYEIVEEDENRCRILSPQLSRSLLVEAEWPGIQDNETEDSKKPVIGYFDNEQIIEEGGNGREKSPRTLGVVRKMRIVAEQTPFRHIIQPPTIASLLAIIVGMVPQIRNCFFGHNPPLSVISDSLEILAGAVVPSVMLILGGMLAEGPTDSKLGFRTTAGVIVARLIVLPLLGIGIVGLCDRMGFLVDGDGMYKFVVLLQYTTPSAILLGAIASLRGYAVSESSALLFWQHLLAVFSLSVDDLKKIAAYKAVEHVKSGMVVGLGTGSTAKHAVDRIAHLLQQGKLTDIVGIATSMKTHDQAVSLGIPLSDLDTHPVVDLAIDGADEVDPDLNLVKGRGGSLLREKMVESATTKFVVIVDESKLVKHIGGSGLAMPVEIIPFCWSHSLKRLVNLFADSGCEGKLRRDSSDGNGEIYVTDNGNYIIDLYFERDIGDLNEASDAILRLPGIVEHGMFIGLATSVIVAGVSGVTVKTKGDGIKDFDSLM
;
A
#
# COMPACT_ATOMS: atom_id res chain seq x y z
N MET A 1 -11.04 -2.63 -43.37
CA MET A 1 -10.12 -3.63 -42.79
C MET A 1 -8.99 -2.99 -41.99
N SER A 2 -8.35 -1.89 -42.42
CA SER A 2 -7.29 -1.21 -41.66
C SER A 2 -7.70 -0.63 -40.30
N ASN A 3 -8.96 -0.22 -40.11
CA ASN A 3 -9.42 0.42 -38.87
C ASN A 3 -9.70 -0.59 -37.75
N LEU A 4 -10.10 -1.83 -38.08
CA LEU A 4 -10.38 -2.88 -37.10
C LEU A 4 -9.08 -3.41 -36.46
N TRP A 5 -8.02 -3.55 -37.28
CA TRP A 5 -6.69 -3.90 -36.78
C TRP A 5 -6.04 -2.77 -35.97
N ALA A 6 -6.34 -1.50 -36.30
CA ALA A 6 -5.87 -0.36 -35.51
C ALA A 6 -6.58 -0.23 -34.16
N GLU A 7 -7.89 -0.52 -34.08
CA GLU A 7 -8.64 -0.59 -32.80
C GLU A 7 -8.16 -1.75 -31.92
N ILE A 8 -7.97 -2.94 -32.49
CA ILE A 8 -7.47 -4.13 -31.75
C ILE A 8 -6.02 -3.94 -31.29
N TYR A 9 -5.18 -3.25 -32.06
CA TYR A 9 -3.81 -2.92 -31.68
C TYR A 9 -3.75 -1.79 -30.63
N ASN A 10 -4.64 -0.79 -30.72
CA ASN A 10 -4.77 0.23 -29.69
C ASN A 10 -5.21 -0.38 -28.35
N ASP A 11 -6.23 -1.24 -28.33
CA ASP A 11 -6.73 -1.87 -27.10
C ASP A 11 -5.64 -2.69 -26.39
N LYS A 12 -4.88 -3.54 -27.11
CA LYS A 12 -3.76 -4.29 -26.52
C LYS A 12 -2.72 -3.39 -25.84
N THR A 13 -2.42 -2.24 -26.45
CA THR A 13 -1.43 -1.29 -25.89
C THR A 13 -1.97 -0.39 -24.78
N VAL A 14 -3.29 -0.28 -24.61
CA VAL A 14 -3.92 0.51 -23.54
C VAL A 14 -3.92 -0.28 -22.23
N TYR A 15 -4.21 -1.59 -22.26
CA TYR A 15 -4.29 -2.40 -21.04
C TYR A 15 -2.93 -2.85 -20.46
N GLU A 16 -1.93 -3.12 -21.32
CA GLU A 16 -0.55 -3.32 -20.84
C GLU A 16 0.01 -2.03 -20.20
N ARG A 17 -0.48 -0.86 -20.65
CA ARG A 17 -0.17 0.44 -20.04
C ARG A 17 -0.76 0.56 -18.65
N ASP A 18 -2.01 0.22 -18.41
CA ASP A 18 -2.69 0.47 -17.11
C ASP A 18 -1.95 -0.11 -15.88
N VAL A 19 -1.45 -1.35 -15.95
CA VAL A 19 -0.75 -1.98 -14.80
C VAL A 19 0.70 -1.54 -14.68
N ILE A 20 1.38 -1.39 -15.81
CA ILE A 20 2.70 -0.78 -15.83
C ILE A 20 2.58 0.63 -15.25
N ASP A 21 1.57 1.41 -15.62
CA ASP A 21 1.36 2.77 -15.18
C ASP A 21 1.00 2.85 -13.68
N ALA A 22 0.27 1.87 -13.12
CA ALA A 22 0.01 1.78 -11.68
C ALA A 22 1.27 1.45 -10.86
N ILE A 23 2.16 0.61 -11.38
CA ILE A 23 3.35 0.12 -10.66
C ILE A 23 4.60 0.97 -10.96
N VAL A 24 4.65 1.67 -12.09
CA VAL A 24 5.75 2.55 -12.53
C VAL A 24 6.15 3.57 -11.47
N PRO A 25 5.23 4.25 -10.76
CA PRO A 25 5.59 5.10 -9.64
C PRO A 25 6.42 4.39 -8.57
N LEU A 26 6.03 3.18 -8.18
CA LEU A 26 6.75 2.39 -7.18
C LEU A 26 8.09 1.90 -7.72
N LEU A 27 8.15 1.45 -8.97
CA LEU A 27 9.41 1.05 -9.61
C LEU A 27 10.39 2.22 -9.74
N LYS A 28 9.91 3.42 -10.07
CA LYS A 28 10.75 4.64 -10.08
C LYS A 28 11.34 4.92 -8.71
N LEU A 29 10.52 4.85 -7.65
CA LEU A 29 10.98 5.03 -6.28
C LEU A 29 12.02 3.97 -5.89
N LEU A 30 11.75 2.69 -6.15
CA LEU A 30 12.67 1.58 -5.88
C LEU A 30 13.98 1.71 -6.66
N SER A 31 13.93 2.18 -7.91
CA SER A 31 15.11 2.41 -8.75
C SER A 31 16.01 3.49 -8.16
N ILE A 32 15.44 4.60 -7.68
CA ILE A 32 16.22 5.67 -7.01
C ILE A 32 16.81 5.16 -5.70
N THR A 33 16.07 4.36 -4.94
CA THR A 33 16.60 3.72 -3.72
C THR A 33 17.73 2.75 -4.02
N LEU A 34 17.64 1.97 -5.11
CA LEU A 34 18.72 1.10 -5.56
C LEU A 34 19.97 1.90 -5.96
N ILE A 35 19.82 3.03 -6.63
CA ILE A 35 20.94 3.94 -6.93
C ILE A 35 21.59 4.42 -5.62
N GLY A 36 20.81 4.86 -4.64
CA GLY A 36 21.33 5.25 -3.33
C GLY A 36 22.09 4.11 -2.63
N LEU A 37 21.57 2.89 -2.70
CA LEU A 37 22.18 1.69 -2.14
C LEU A 37 23.54 1.38 -2.81
N LEU A 38 23.60 1.46 -4.14
CA LEU A 38 24.82 1.24 -4.90
C LEU A 38 25.90 2.30 -4.56
N LEU A 39 25.50 3.57 -4.42
CA LEU A 39 26.42 4.66 -4.08
C LEU A 39 27.03 4.53 -2.67
N ALA A 40 26.27 3.98 -1.72
CA ALA A 40 26.71 3.76 -0.35
C ALA A 40 27.31 2.37 -0.09
N HIS A 41 27.28 1.47 -1.08
CA HIS A 41 27.73 0.08 -0.91
C HIS A 41 29.20 0.02 -0.47
N ARG A 42 29.49 -0.83 0.54
CA ARG A 42 30.81 -0.97 1.17
C ARG A 42 31.98 -1.22 0.21
N ARG A 43 31.73 -1.82 -0.97
CA ARG A 43 32.77 -2.05 -2.00
C ARG A 43 32.99 -0.87 -2.95
N ILE A 44 32.00 0.00 -3.15
CA ILE A 44 32.05 1.07 -4.15
C ILE A 44 32.41 2.42 -3.48
N GLN A 45 31.95 2.67 -2.24
CA GLN A 45 32.21 3.86 -1.41
C GLN A 45 32.25 5.20 -2.17
N LEU A 46 31.36 5.39 -3.15
CA LEU A 46 31.36 6.61 -3.97
C LEU A 46 30.87 7.82 -3.17
N ILE A 47 29.91 7.59 -2.26
CA ILE A 47 29.35 8.62 -1.37
C ILE A 47 29.39 8.14 0.09
N PRO A 48 30.11 8.85 0.98
CA PRO A 48 30.12 8.55 2.40
C PRO A 48 28.76 8.78 3.08
N LYS A 49 28.49 8.05 4.18
CA LYS A 49 27.27 8.20 4.99
C LYS A 49 27.06 9.62 5.51
N ALA A 50 28.13 10.32 5.86
CA ALA A 50 28.08 11.72 6.30
C ALA A 50 27.41 12.62 5.25
N THR A 51 27.61 12.34 3.96
CA THR A 51 26.99 13.08 2.87
C THR A 51 25.47 12.86 2.81
N PHE A 52 24.99 11.64 3.06
CA PHE A 52 23.54 11.38 3.15
C PHE A 52 22.90 12.07 4.36
N LYS A 53 23.65 12.21 5.47
CA LYS A 53 23.20 12.98 6.64
C LYS A 53 23.11 14.49 6.32
N LEU A 54 24.09 15.03 5.58
CA LEU A 54 24.03 16.41 5.07
C LEU A 54 22.87 16.62 4.09
N LEU A 55 22.65 15.67 3.17
CA LEU A 55 21.51 15.70 2.26
C LEU A 55 20.17 15.67 3.03
N SER A 56 20.08 14.87 4.09
CA SER A 56 18.90 14.85 4.98
C SER A 56 18.64 16.21 5.61
N ARG A 57 19.70 16.90 6.08
CA ARG A 57 19.61 18.26 6.62
C ARG A 57 19.14 19.27 5.57
N LEU A 58 19.66 19.18 4.35
CA LEU A 58 19.26 20.04 3.24
C LEU A 58 17.78 19.84 2.87
N VAL A 59 17.34 18.58 2.80
CA VAL A 59 15.94 18.22 2.56
C VAL A 59 15.03 18.86 3.60
N PHE A 60 15.40 18.82 4.89
CA PHE A 60 14.62 19.41 5.98
C PHE A 60 14.64 20.94 6.02
N ALA A 61 15.81 21.54 5.81
CA ALA A 61 15.99 22.98 5.95
C ALA A 61 15.45 23.77 4.75
N LEU A 62 15.47 23.19 3.54
CA LEU A 62 15.15 23.91 2.31
C LEU A 62 14.06 23.21 1.49
N PHE A 63 14.30 21.98 1.03
CA PHE A 63 13.41 21.37 0.03
C PHE A 63 12.00 21.10 0.56
N LEU A 64 11.88 20.62 1.81
CA LEU A 64 10.59 20.34 2.44
C LEU A 64 9.76 21.60 2.73
N PRO A 65 10.32 22.70 3.27
CA PRO A 65 9.64 23.98 3.34
C PRO A 65 9.13 24.48 1.98
N CYS A 66 9.95 24.40 0.92
CA CYS A 66 9.54 24.77 -0.43
C CYS A 66 8.35 23.92 -0.92
N LEU A 67 8.44 22.59 -0.79
CA LEU A 67 7.38 21.66 -1.17
C LEU A 67 6.09 21.94 -0.41
N THR A 68 6.20 22.14 0.89
CA THR A 68 5.07 22.43 1.77
C THR A 68 4.41 23.75 1.36
N PHE A 69 5.19 24.79 1.09
CA PHE A 69 4.64 26.09 0.69
C PHE A 69 3.89 26.03 -0.64
N ILE A 70 4.46 25.38 -1.65
CA ILE A 70 3.85 25.27 -2.99
C ILE A 70 2.57 24.45 -2.95
N HIS A 71 2.62 23.22 -2.40
CA HIS A 71 1.46 22.34 -2.38
C HIS A 71 0.32 22.93 -1.53
N LEU A 72 0.65 23.57 -0.41
CA LEU A 72 -0.33 24.16 0.50
C LEU A 72 -0.96 25.43 -0.07
N GLY A 73 -0.14 26.33 -0.62
CA GLY A 73 -0.59 27.60 -1.18
C GLY A 73 -1.48 27.44 -2.41
N GLN A 74 -1.24 26.41 -3.24
CA GLN A 74 -2.08 26.10 -4.39
C GLN A 74 -3.45 25.51 -3.97
N SER A 75 -3.47 24.68 -2.92
CA SER A 75 -4.63 23.85 -2.57
C SER A 75 -5.65 24.52 -1.65
N ILE A 76 -5.20 25.45 -0.78
CA ILE A 76 -6.07 26.11 0.20
C ILE A 76 -6.84 27.27 -0.42
N THR A 77 -8.18 27.17 -0.42
CA THR A 77 -9.13 28.26 -0.64
C THR A 77 -10.34 28.10 0.28
N LEU A 78 -11.05 29.19 0.58
CA LEU A 78 -12.27 29.15 1.41
C LEU A 78 -13.39 28.30 0.80
N GLU A 79 -13.48 28.26 -0.52
CA GLU A 79 -14.46 27.45 -1.25
C GLU A 79 -14.12 25.96 -1.18
N ASN A 80 -12.86 25.61 -1.44
CA ASN A 80 -12.37 24.23 -1.36
C ASN A 80 -12.49 23.66 0.06
N ILE A 81 -12.22 24.46 1.11
CA ILE A 81 -12.36 24.02 2.50
C ILE A 81 -13.81 23.62 2.81
N LYS A 82 -14.81 24.35 2.30
CA LYS A 82 -16.22 24.03 2.52
C LYS A 82 -16.65 22.80 1.74
N GLN A 83 -16.22 22.67 0.48
CA GLN A 83 -16.62 21.55 -0.36
C GLN A 83 -15.90 20.25 0.01
N TRP A 84 -14.64 20.31 0.43
CA TRP A 84 -13.78 19.15 0.64
C TRP A 84 -13.41 18.92 2.10
N TRP A 85 -14.20 19.45 3.04
CA TRP A 85 -13.95 19.38 4.49
C TRP A 85 -13.70 17.95 5.01
N PHE A 86 -14.32 16.94 4.38
CA PHE A 86 -14.18 15.55 4.78
C PHE A 86 -12.79 14.97 4.44
N ILE A 87 -12.06 15.52 3.45
CA ILE A 87 -10.69 15.06 3.15
C ILE A 87 -9.76 15.22 4.37
N PRO A 88 -9.64 16.42 4.99
CA PRO A 88 -8.93 16.62 6.25
C PRO A 88 -9.37 15.69 7.39
N VAL A 89 -10.69 15.52 7.53
CA VAL A 89 -11.26 14.67 8.59
C VAL A 89 -10.86 13.22 8.36
N ASN A 90 -10.87 12.75 7.12
CA ASN A 90 -10.45 11.40 6.78
C ASN A 90 -8.95 11.18 6.98
N VAL A 91 -8.10 12.19 6.76
CA VAL A 91 -6.67 12.10 7.10
C VAL A 91 -6.48 11.93 8.62
N LEU A 92 -7.24 12.67 9.43
CA LEU A 92 -7.21 12.52 10.89
C LEU A 92 -7.76 11.16 11.34
N LEU A 93 -8.83 10.70 10.72
CA LEU A 93 -9.47 9.42 11.00
C LEU A 93 -8.54 8.24 10.65
N SER A 94 -7.99 8.23 9.43
CA SER A 94 -7.02 7.22 8.98
C SER A 94 -5.78 7.19 9.87
N THR A 95 -5.23 8.34 10.24
CA THR A 95 -4.09 8.43 11.17
C THR A 95 -4.46 7.91 12.57
N SER A 96 -5.66 8.22 13.07
CA SER A 96 -6.12 7.76 14.39
C SER A 96 -6.34 6.24 14.42
N VAL A 97 -6.98 5.68 13.40
CA VAL A 97 -7.15 4.23 13.23
C VAL A 97 -5.79 3.56 13.11
N GLY A 98 -4.88 4.12 12.31
CA GLY A 98 -3.51 3.64 12.18
C GLY A 98 -2.72 3.70 13.49
N PHE A 99 -2.98 4.68 14.36
CA PHE A 99 -2.36 4.77 15.70
C PHE A 99 -2.85 3.66 16.62
N LEU A 100 -4.17 3.42 16.66
CA LEU A 100 -4.77 2.30 17.40
C LEU A 100 -4.23 0.96 16.92
N LEU A 101 -4.12 0.79 15.61
CA LEU A 101 -3.57 -0.40 15.00
C LEU A 101 -2.06 -0.55 15.32
N GLY A 102 -1.31 0.55 15.34
CA GLY A 102 0.09 0.56 15.78
C GLY A 102 0.26 0.13 17.23
N ILE A 103 -0.62 0.57 18.14
CA ILE A 103 -0.65 0.10 19.53
C ILE A 103 -0.94 -1.41 19.57
N LEU A 104 -1.90 -1.89 18.78
CA LEU A 104 -2.22 -3.31 18.69
C LEU A 104 -1.02 -4.13 18.20
N VAL A 105 -0.30 -3.66 17.18
CA VAL A 105 0.94 -4.29 16.69
C VAL A 105 2.00 -4.34 17.79
N VAL A 106 2.17 -3.27 18.58
CA VAL A 106 3.08 -3.27 19.73
C VAL A 106 2.69 -4.33 20.76
N ILE A 107 1.40 -4.45 21.09
CA ILE A 107 0.90 -5.41 22.07
C ILE A 107 1.13 -6.86 21.60
N ILE A 108 0.87 -7.14 20.32
CA ILE A 108 0.97 -8.48 19.73
C ILE A 108 2.43 -8.88 19.46
N CYS A 109 3.19 -8.00 18.81
CA CYS A 109 4.54 -8.30 18.34
C CYS A 109 5.63 -8.02 19.38
N ARG A 110 5.32 -7.20 20.41
CA ARG A 110 6.23 -6.82 21.50
C ARG A 110 7.62 -6.39 21.00
N PRO A 111 7.72 -5.27 20.26
CA PRO A 111 9.00 -4.75 19.79
C PRO A 111 9.92 -4.39 20.96
N PRO A 112 11.24 -4.27 20.74
CA PRO A 112 12.15 -3.76 21.76
C PRO A 112 11.68 -2.40 22.29
N PRO A 113 11.80 -2.12 23.60
CA PRO A 113 11.20 -0.93 24.22
C PRO A 113 11.56 0.37 23.50
N GLN A 114 12.81 0.47 23.06
CA GLN A 114 13.35 1.61 22.32
C GLN A 114 12.66 1.90 20.98
N TYR A 115 11.98 0.92 20.34
CA TYR A 115 11.30 1.10 19.05
C TYR A 115 9.77 1.14 19.16
N THR A 116 9.22 1.22 20.38
CA THR A 116 7.78 1.24 20.60
C THR A 116 7.12 2.43 19.90
N ARG A 117 7.65 3.65 20.12
CA ARG A 117 7.14 4.89 19.50
C ARG A 117 7.29 4.84 17.98
N PHE A 118 8.45 4.39 17.51
CA PHE A 118 8.74 4.19 16.10
C PHE A 118 7.72 3.26 15.42
N THR A 119 7.42 2.11 16.01
CA THR A 119 6.48 1.11 15.45
C THR A 119 5.07 1.69 15.28
N ILE A 120 4.59 2.47 16.26
CA ILE A 120 3.28 3.10 16.21
C ILE A 120 3.22 4.14 15.08
N ILE A 121 4.22 5.02 14.99
CA ILE A 121 4.29 6.07 13.96
C ILE A 121 4.35 5.47 12.55
N MET A 122 5.22 4.46 12.36
CA MET A 122 5.37 3.80 11.08
C MET A 122 4.09 3.09 10.65
N THR A 123 3.29 2.59 11.60
CA THR A 123 1.98 2.02 11.29
C THR A 123 0.95 3.11 10.97
N ALA A 124 0.96 4.23 11.70
CA ALA A 124 -0.07 5.27 11.61
C ALA A 124 -0.01 6.17 10.37
N PHE A 125 1.19 6.56 9.92
CA PHE A 125 1.33 7.70 8.99
C PHE A 125 1.44 7.34 7.51
N GLY A 126 0.32 7.51 6.77
CA GLY A 126 0.11 7.42 5.31
C GLY A 126 1.17 8.06 4.42
N ASN A 127 1.61 7.44 3.31
CA ASN A 127 2.18 8.22 2.22
C ASN A 127 1.02 8.95 1.50
N THR A 128 0.71 10.16 1.96
CA THR A 128 -0.45 10.94 1.51
C THR A 128 -0.12 11.95 0.41
N GLY A 129 1.10 11.92 -0.15
CA GLY A 129 1.57 12.93 -1.11
C GLY A 129 2.12 12.29 -2.38
N ASN A 130 3.42 11.98 -2.36
CA ASN A 130 4.17 11.63 -3.57
C ASN A 130 3.62 10.40 -4.30
N LEU A 131 3.25 9.35 -3.56
CA LEU A 131 2.75 8.13 -4.18
C LEU A 131 1.31 8.31 -4.72
N PRO A 132 0.34 8.85 -3.95
CA PRO A 132 -0.98 9.19 -4.50
C PRO A 132 -0.94 10.16 -5.69
N LEU A 133 -0.07 11.19 -5.68
CA LEU A 133 0.08 12.10 -6.83
C LEU A 133 0.57 11.36 -8.07
N ALA A 134 1.54 10.46 -7.90
CA ALA A 134 2.05 9.67 -9.01
C ALA A 134 0.99 8.69 -9.54
N LEU A 135 0.23 8.03 -8.66
CA LEU A 135 -0.89 7.16 -9.03
C LEU A 135 -1.98 7.92 -9.80
N VAL A 136 -2.38 9.09 -9.32
CA VAL A 136 -3.34 9.97 -10.04
C VAL A 136 -2.76 10.39 -11.39
N GLY A 137 -1.47 10.72 -11.46
CA GLY A 137 -0.79 11.09 -12.71
C GLY A 137 -0.82 9.98 -13.75
N SER A 138 -0.62 8.73 -13.32
CA SER A 138 -0.71 7.53 -14.16
C SER A 138 -2.14 7.27 -14.63
N ILE A 139 -3.11 7.20 -13.70
CA ILE A 139 -4.51 6.88 -13.99
C ILE A 139 -5.17 7.92 -14.90
N CYS A 140 -4.79 9.19 -14.76
CA CYS A 140 -5.34 10.29 -15.55
C CYS A 140 -4.53 10.60 -16.82
N HIS A 141 -3.60 9.75 -17.23
CA HIS A 141 -2.81 9.95 -18.45
C HIS A 141 -3.67 9.78 -19.71
N ASP A 142 -4.64 8.87 -19.68
CA ASP A 142 -5.50 8.56 -20.82
C ASP A 142 -6.74 9.47 -20.92
N LYS A 143 -7.09 9.80 -22.17
CA LYS A 143 -8.22 10.68 -22.50
C LYS A 143 -9.58 10.01 -22.23
N GLU A 144 -9.63 8.68 -22.15
CA GLU A 144 -10.82 7.89 -21.79
C GLU A 144 -10.75 7.32 -20.37
N ASN A 145 -10.20 8.07 -19.42
CA ASN A 145 -10.14 7.63 -18.03
C ASN A 145 -11.54 7.57 -17.37
N ILE A 146 -11.68 6.71 -16.35
CA ILE A 146 -12.93 6.43 -15.62
C ILE A 146 -13.47 7.67 -14.85
N PHE A 147 -12.64 8.68 -14.64
CA PHE A 147 -12.95 9.85 -13.83
C PHE A 147 -13.24 11.13 -14.65
N GLY A 148 -13.30 11.01 -15.98
CA GLY A 148 -13.68 12.07 -16.90
C GLY A 148 -12.54 13.04 -17.28
N PRO A 149 -12.86 14.08 -18.07
CA PRO A 149 -11.85 14.96 -18.69
C PRO A 149 -11.05 15.82 -17.70
N GLU A 150 -11.58 16.07 -16.50
CA GLU A 150 -10.88 16.83 -15.45
C GLU A 150 -10.13 15.94 -14.42
N CYS A 151 -9.99 14.64 -14.67
CA CYS A 151 -9.36 13.65 -13.77
C CYS A 151 -8.07 14.16 -13.13
N LYS A 152 -7.10 14.59 -13.96
CA LYS A 152 -5.77 15.00 -13.48
C LYS A 152 -5.84 16.22 -12.58
N LYS A 153 -6.61 17.23 -12.98
CA LYS A 153 -6.76 18.50 -12.24
C LYS A 153 -7.44 18.27 -10.89
N LYS A 154 -8.56 17.53 -10.88
CA LYS A 154 -9.30 17.20 -9.66
C LYS A 154 -8.49 16.30 -8.72
N GLY A 155 -7.91 15.22 -9.24
CA GLY A 155 -7.13 14.28 -8.44
C GLY A 155 -5.90 14.93 -7.79
N VAL A 156 -5.15 15.75 -8.55
CA VAL A 156 -3.99 16.49 -8.00
C VAL A 156 -4.44 17.47 -6.91
N ALA A 157 -5.58 18.15 -7.10
CA ALA A 157 -6.13 19.06 -6.09
C ALA A 157 -6.52 18.32 -4.80
N TYR A 158 -7.24 17.20 -4.90
CA TYR A 158 -7.66 16.42 -3.73
C TYR A 158 -6.47 15.81 -2.98
N VAL A 159 -5.49 15.26 -3.68
CA VAL A 159 -4.30 14.67 -3.05
C VAL A 159 -3.47 15.77 -2.36
N SER A 160 -3.25 16.91 -3.02
CA SER A 160 -2.54 18.03 -2.40
C SER A 160 -3.30 18.57 -1.17
N PHE A 161 -4.65 18.56 -1.23
CA PHE A 161 -5.52 18.91 -0.10
C PHE A 161 -5.61 17.82 0.99
N ALA A 162 -5.20 16.57 0.74
CA ALA A 162 -5.00 15.58 1.80
C ALA A 162 -3.61 15.72 2.43
N GLN A 163 -2.60 15.98 1.58
CA GLN A 163 -1.20 16.02 1.96
C GLN A 163 -0.92 17.07 3.05
N TRP A 164 -1.56 18.24 3.03
CA TRP A 164 -1.24 19.30 3.99
C TRP A 164 -1.56 18.96 5.44
N VAL A 165 -2.68 18.29 5.69
CA VAL A 165 -3.05 17.86 7.05
C VAL A 165 -2.02 16.85 7.56
N SER A 166 -1.64 15.91 6.71
CA SER A 166 -0.59 14.94 7.00
C SER A 166 0.75 15.60 7.30
N VAL A 167 1.14 16.62 6.51
CA VAL A 167 2.37 17.39 6.73
C VAL A 167 2.37 18.08 8.10
N ILE A 168 1.27 18.73 8.48
CA ILE A 168 1.13 19.37 9.80
C ILE A 168 1.26 18.32 10.91
N LEU A 169 0.58 17.18 10.78
CA LEU A 169 0.64 16.10 11.77
C LEU A 169 2.05 15.50 11.89
N VAL A 170 2.78 15.36 10.78
CA VAL A 170 4.16 14.86 10.82
C VAL A 170 5.06 15.79 11.63
N TYR A 171 4.98 17.11 11.45
CA TYR A 171 5.86 18.03 12.17
C TYR A 171 5.40 18.35 13.60
N THR A 172 4.11 18.26 13.89
CA THR A 172 3.57 18.51 15.24
C THR A 172 3.57 17.27 16.13
N LEU A 173 3.42 16.07 15.56
CA LEU A 173 3.34 14.81 16.32
C LEU A 173 4.55 13.92 16.07
N VAL A 174 4.78 13.51 14.81
CA VAL A 174 5.84 12.53 14.49
C VAL A 174 7.22 13.02 14.88
N TYR A 175 7.53 14.27 14.57
CA TYR A 175 8.84 14.84 14.86
C TYR A 175 9.18 14.84 16.36
N HIS A 176 8.16 14.97 17.22
CA HIS A 176 8.30 14.88 18.67
C HIS A 176 8.33 13.43 19.15
N MET A 177 7.51 12.54 18.58
CA MET A 177 7.51 11.13 18.97
C MET A 177 8.76 10.36 18.52
N MET A 178 9.46 10.84 17.49
CA MET A 178 10.76 10.34 16.99
C MET A 178 11.96 10.97 17.73
N GLU A 179 11.74 11.62 18.87
CA GLU A 179 12.83 12.05 19.74
C GLU A 179 13.49 10.82 20.40
N PRO A 180 14.83 10.67 20.28
CA PRO A 180 15.52 9.50 20.83
C PRO A 180 15.31 9.42 22.35
N PRO A 181 15.06 8.21 22.90
CA PRO A 181 15.02 8.02 24.35
C PRO A 181 16.37 8.34 24.98
N LEU A 182 16.37 8.88 26.21
CA LEU A 182 17.57 9.38 26.92
C LEU A 182 18.72 8.35 27.02
N GLU A 183 18.42 7.05 27.04
CA GLU A 183 19.41 5.94 27.05
C GLU A 183 20.24 5.83 25.75
N TYR A 184 19.84 6.51 24.66
CA TYR A 184 20.54 6.46 23.37
C TYR A 184 21.79 7.35 23.33
N TYR A 185 21.91 8.33 24.24
CA TYR A 185 23.07 9.22 24.30
C TYR A 185 24.36 8.51 24.75
N GLU A 186 24.27 7.39 25.49
CA GLU A 186 25.46 6.66 25.95
C GLU A 186 26.12 5.77 24.87
N ILE A 187 25.49 5.55 23.71
CA ILE A 187 25.96 4.56 22.72
C ILE A 187 26.57 5.23 21.46
N VAL A 188 26.60 6.57 21.40
CA VAL A 188 27.12 7.29 20.21
C VAL A 188 28.55 7.84 20.42
N GLU A 189 29.14 7.71 21.61
CA GLU A 189 30.55 8.06 21.86
C GLU A 189 31.42 6.80 21.98
N GLU A 190 31.78 6.20 20.84
CA GLU A 190 32.98 5.35 20.76
C GLU A 190 33.84 5.83 19.58
N ASP A 191 34.75 6.77 19.87
CA ASP A 191 36.17 6.69 19.50
C ASP A 191 36.91 7.95 19.99
N GLU A 192 37.37 7.95 21.26
CA GLU A 192 38.76 8.29 21.66
C GLU A 192 38.97 8.24 23.19
N ASN A 193 40.11 7.67 23.58
CA ASN A 193 40.59 7.39 24.94
C ASN A 193 40.47 8.52 25.99
N ARG A 194 39.82 8.24 27.14
CA ARG A 194 40.36 8.23 28.53
C ARG A 194 39.27 8.45 29.59
N CYS A 195 39.29 7.60 30.61
CA CYS A 195 38.44 7.68 31.80
C CYS A 195 38.81 8.87 32.71
N ARG A 196 37.82 9.66 33.17
CA ARG A 196 37.78 10.33 34.49
C ARG A 196 36.34 10.64 34.92
N ILE A 197 36.01 10.22 36.14
CA ILE A 197 34.74 10.50 36.83
C ILE A 197 34.78 11.92 37.43
N LEU A 198 33.77 12.78 37.17
CA LEU A 198 33.29 13.82 38.10
C LEU A 198 31.89 14.42 37.71
N SER A 199 30.91 14.22 38.60
CA SER A 199 29.71 15.00 39.04
C SER A 199 29.00 16.11 38.18
N PRO A 200 27.71 16.43 38.50
CA PRO A 200 26.70 16.91 37.55
C PRO A 200 26.65 18.43 37.41
N GLN A 201 27.12 18.95 36.28
CA GLN A 201 26.92 20.35 35.89
C GLN A 201 26.97 20.50 34.36
N LEU A 202 25.96 19.97 33.64
CA LEU A 202 25.76 20.36 32.24
C LEU A 202 24.31 20.20 31.76
N SER A 203 23.37 20.83 32.45
CA SER A 203 22.18 21.36 31.79
C SER A 203 22.58 22.65 31.04
N ARG A 204 23.33 22.50 29.95
CA ARG A 204 23.62 23.59 28.99
C ARG A 204 23.37 23.09 27.56
N SER A 205 22.11 23.25 27.16
CA SER A 205 21.71 23.81 25.87
C SER A 205 22.51 23.36 24.64
N LEU A 206 22.10 22.25 24.02
CA LEU A 206 22.41 21.86 22.63
C LEU A 206 21.72 22.78 21.59
N LEU A 207 21.71 24.09 21.88
CA LEU A 207 21.20 25.16 21.02
C LEU A 207 22.30 26.23 20.83
N VAL A 208 23.51 25.81 20.50
CA VAL A 208 24.48 26.64 19.76
C VAL A 208 25.29 25.69 18.87
N GLU A 209 24.74 25.36 17.71
CA GLU A 209 25.51 25.01 16.52
C GLU A 209 24.64 25.30 15.30
N ALA A 210 24.29 26.58 15.20
CA ALA A 210 23.94 27.21 13.93
C ALA A 210 25.11 28.14 13.57
N GLU A 211 26.31 27.57 13.44
CA GLU A 211 27.30 28.20 12.57
C GLU A 211 26.90 27.89 11.13
N TRP A 212 26.53 28.95 10.42
CA TRP A 212 26.30 28.95 8.99
C TRP A 212 27.59 28.55 8.26
N PRO A 213 27.59 27.54 7.37
CA PRO A 213 28.76 27.29 6.54
C PRO A 213 28.73 28.29 5.37
N GLY A 214 29.61 29.29 5.45
CA GLY A 214 29.91 30.20 4.36
C GLY A 214 30.86 31.29 4.82
N ILE A 215 32.16 31.11 4.51
CA ILE A 215 33.32 31.98 4.75
C ILE A 215 34.10 31.60 6.03
N GLN A 216 35.08 30.73 5.86
CA GLN A 216 36.37 30.98 6.51
C GLN A 216 37.21 31.78 5.51
N ASP A 217 37.62 32.97 5.90
CA ASP A 217 38.88 33.53 5.42
C ASP A 217 39.68 34.06 6.61
N ASN A 218 40.78 33.35 6.83
CA ASN A 218 42.08 33.75 7.36
C ASN A 218 42.21 34.19 8.83
N GLU A 219 42.85 33.28 9.57
CA GLU A 219 44.04 33.51 10.39
C GLU A 219 44.11 34.77 11.25
N THR A 220 44.19 34.57 12.56
CA THR A 220 45.39 35.04 13.27
C THR A 220 45.63 34.20 14.52
N GLU A 221 46.81 33.60 14.57
CA GLU A 221 47.45 33.15 15.80
C GLU A 221 47.57 34.35 16.74
N ASP A 222 46.84 34.35 17.84
CA ASP A 222 47.41 34.79 19.11
C ASP A 222 46.52 34.37 20.27
N SER A 223 47.15 34.14 21.42
CA SER A 223 46.57 33.71 22.69
C SER A 223 46.24 32.22 22.87
N LYS A 224 47.15 31.34 22.42
CA LYS A 224 47.47 30.15 23.25
C LYS A 224 48.26 30.62 24.48
N LYS A 225 47.67 30.60 25.68
CA LYS A 225 48.22 29.95 26.90
C LYS A 225 47.40 30.26 28.17
N PRO A 226 47.31 29.29 29.11
CA PRO A 226 46.52 29.39 30.34
C PRO A 226 47.34 29.98 31.50
N VAL A 227 46.67 30.60 32.48
CA VAL A 227 47.27 30.93 33.78
C VAL A 227 46.42 30.35 34.90
N ILE A 228 47.05 29.42 35.63
CA ILE A 228 46.57 28.74 36.83
C ILE A 228 46.74 29.68 38.04
N GLY A 229 45.82 29.64 39.01
CA GLY A 229 46.03 30.24 40.32
C GLY A 229 44.88 30.00 41.31
N TYR A 230 45.09 29.05 42.23
CA TYR A 230 44.33 28.81 43.46
C TYR A 230 44.18 30.07 44.32
N PHE A 231 43.12 30.19 45.13
CA PHE A 231 43.19 30.51 46.58
C PHE A 231 41.80 30.41 47.27
N ASP A 232 41.88 30.33 48.60
CA ASP A 232 41.04 29.62 49.56
C ASP A 232 39.75 30.33 50.05
N ASN A 233 38.95 29.53 50.76
CA ASN A 233 37.93 29.90 51.75
C ASN A 233 38.27 31.17 52.56
N GLU A 234 37.28 32.05 52.76
CA GLU A 234 36.95 32.55 54.09
C GLU A 234 35.56 33.22 54.15
N GLN A 235 35.06 33.25 55.37
CA GLN A 235 33.72 33.55 55.83
C GLN A 235 33.62 35.06 56.22
N ILE A 236 32.41 35.56 56.46
CA ILE A 236 32.03 36.60 57.44
C ILE A 236 31.87 38.09 56.99
N ILE A 237 30.62 38.56 57.25
CA ILE A 237 30.10 39.87 57.71
C ILE A 237 29.67 41.00 56.74
N GLU A 238 28.47 41.48 57.08
CA GLU A 238 27.65 42.61 56.61
C GLU A 238 28.38 43.98 56.60
N GLU A 239 27.92 44.90 55.75
CA GLU A 239 27.40 46.20 56.21
C GLU A 239 26.80 47.06 55.07
N GLY A 240 25.59 47.58 55.32
CA GLY A 240 25.19 48.98 55.08
C GLY A 240 25.11 49.55 53.66
N GLY A 241 23.88 49.83 53.18
CA GLY A 241 23.68 50.72 52.03
C GLY A 241 22.23 50.93 51.59
N ASN A 242 21.56 51.91 52.20
CA ASN A 242 20.15 52.28 52.07
C ASN A 242 19.79 52.87 50.68
N GLY A 243 18.65 52.48 50.07
CA GLY A 243 18.24 53.07 48.78
C GLY A 243 16.97 52.56 48.10
N ARG A 244 15.79 52.84 48.69
CA ARG A 244 14.45 52.96 48.07
C ARG A 244 13.85 51.78 47.29
N GLU A 245 12.87 51.16 47.92
CA GLU A 245 11.82 50.33 47.34
C GLU A 245 11.01 51.06 46.25
N LYS A 246 10.81 50.39 45.11
CA LYS A 246 9.59 50.50 44.30
C LYS A 246 8.96 49.11 44.19
N SER A 247 7.81 48.97 44.87
CA SER A 247 6.73 47.98 44.73
C SER A 247 7.02 46.69 43.91
N PRO A 248 7.02 45.50 44.53
CA PRO A 248 7.35 44.23 43.88
C PRO A 248 6.15 43.54 43.18
N ARG A 249 5.08 44.27 42.81
CA ARG A 249 3.85 43.63 42.27
C ARG A 249 3.73 43.60 40.74
N THR A 250 4.40 44.48 40.00
CA THR A 250 4.35 44.48 38.52
C THR A 250 5.54 43.77 37.86
N LEU A 251 6.70 43.70 38.52
CA LEU A 251 7.86 42.96 37.98
C LEU A 251 7.69 41.44 38.10
N GLY A 252 6.91 40.97 39.08
CA GLY A 252 6.62 39.55 39.29
C GLY A 252 5.71 38.93 38.24
N VAL A 253 4.78 39.71 37.66
CA VAL A 253 3.90 39.24 36.58
C VAL A 253 4.64 39.24 35.24
N VAL A 254 5.51 40.22 34.98
CA VAL A 254 6.34 40.25 33.77
C VAL A 254 7.47 39.21 33.84
N ARG A 255 8.06 38.95 35.01
CA ARG A 255 9.00 37.83 35.21
C ARG A 255 8.29 36.49 35.18
N LYS A 256 7.08 36.32 35.74
CA LYS A 256 6.31 35.07 35.60
C LYS A 256 5.86 34.85 34.15
N MET A 257 5.47 35.88 33.41
CA MET A 257 5.18 35.75 31.98
C MET A 257 6.43 35.45 31.16
N ARG A 258 7.61 36.01 31.51
CA ARG A 258 8.88 35.68 30.85
C ARG A 258 9.38 34.27 31.19
N ILE A 259 9.25 33.83 32.44
CA ILE A 259 9.62 32.48 32.89
C ILE A 259 8.64 31.43 32.35
N VAL A 260 7.34 31.74 32.28
CA VAL A 260 6.35 30.88 31.62
C VAL A 260 6.58 30.88 30.10
N ALA A 261 6.96 32.00 29.47
CA ALA A 261 7.32 32.04 28.05
C ALA A 261 8.62 31.27 27.74
N GLU A 262 9.59 31.26 28.66
CA GLU A 262 10.83 30.48 28.56
C GLU A 262 10.62 28.98 28.88
N GLN A 263 9.60 28.62 29.66
CA GLN A 263 9.22 27.23 29.95
C GLN A 263 8.12 26.67 29.03
N THR A 264 7.45 27.49 28.23
CA THR A 264 6.60 27.03 27.12
C THR A 264 7.46 26.77 25.88
N PRO A 265 7.41 25.58 25.27
CA PRO A 265 8.30 25.17 24.19
C PRO A 265 7.87 25.78 22.84
N PHE A 266 7.57 27.07 22.77
CA PHE A 266 7.18 27.72 21.51
C PHE A 266 8.30 27.69 20.46
N ARG A 267 9.57 27.64 20.88
CA ARG A 267 10.72 27.49 19.95
C ARG A 267 10.82 26.09 19.32
N HIS A 268 10.21 25.05 19.91
CA HIS A 268 10.23 23.69 19.34
C HIS A 268 9.14 23.47 18.27
N ILE A 269 8.05 24.25 18.31
CA ILE A 269 6.93 24.19 17.36
C ILE A 269 7.26 24.94 16.05
N ILE A 270 8.14 25.94 16.10
CA ILE A 270 8.49 26.82 14.97
C ILE A 270 9.69 26.24 14.20
N GLN A 271 9.47 25.15 13.49
CA GLN A 271 10.45 24.56 12.57
C GLN A 271 10.28 25.16 11.16
N PRO A 272 11.32 25.15 10.29
CA PRO A 272 11.22 25.70 8.94
C PRO A 272 10.00 25.19 8.14
N PRO A 273 9.63 23.89 8.17
CA PRO A 273 8.41 23.41 7.51
C PRO A 273 7.11 23.95 8.13
N THR A 274 7.06 24.15 9.45
CA THR A 274 5.90 24.75 10.13
C THR A 274 5.72 26.21 9.74
N ILE A 275 6.82 26.97 9.65
CA ILE A 275 6.79 28.37 9.20
C ILE A 275 6.28 28.43 7.75
N ALA A 276 6.82 27.59 6.87
CA ALA A 276 6.37 27.52 5.48
C ALA A 276 4.88 27.15 5.38
N SER A 277 4.39 26.25 6.23
CA SER A 277 2.98 25.89 6.31
C SER A 277 2.10 27.08 6.71
N LEU A 278 2.48 27.80 7.76
CA LEU A 278 1.75 28.99 8.22
C LEU A 278 1.71 30.09 7.16
N LEU A 279 2.86 30.36 6.52
CA LEU A 279 2.94 31.33 5.42
C LEU A 279 2.06 30.93 4.24
N ALA A 280 2.04 29.66 3.85
CA ALA A 280 1.21 29.20 2.75
C ALA A 280 -0.29 29.21 3.07
N ILE A 281 -0.71 28.96 4.32
CA ILE A 281 -2.10 29.14 4.75
C ILE A 281 -2.50 30.61 4.63
N ILE A 282 -1.66 31.53 5.12
CA ILE A 282 -1.92 32.98 5.04
C ILE A 282 -2.04 33.42 3.57
N VAL A 283 -1.11 32.97 2.71
CA VAL A 283 -1.12 33.28 1.28
C VAL A 283 -2.35 32.68 0.58
N GLY A 284 -2.69 31.42 0.87
CA GLY A 284 -3.81 30.71 0.25
C GLY A 284 -5.20 31.24 0.66
N MET A 285 -5.36 31.67 1.92
CA MET A 285 -6.63 32.18 2.43
C MET A 285 -7.01 33.56 1.87
N VAL A 286 -6.03 34.37 1.44
CA VAL A 286 -6.26 35.70 0.88
C VAL A 286 -6.27 35.63 -0.65
N PRO A 287 -7.42 35.73 -1.32
CA PRO A 287 -7.52 35.49 -2.77
C PRO A 287 -6.63 36.43 -3.60
N GLN A 288 -6.43 37.68 -3.17
CA GLN A 288 -5.57 38.63 -3.86
C GLN A 288 -4.10 38.20 -3.84
N ILE A 289 -3.60 37.76 -2.68
CA ILE A 289 -2.21 37.32 -2.51
C ILE A 289 -2.00 35.98 -3.21
N ARG A 290 -2.95 35.04 -3.07
CA ARG A 290 -2.92 33.76 -3.77
C ARG A 290 -2.82 33.95 -5.29
N ASN A 291 -3.62 34.85 -5.87
CA ASN A 291 -3.58 35.12 -7.30
C ASN A 291 -2.24 35.74 -7.74
N CYS A 292 -1.52 36.43 -6.85
CA CYS A 292 -0.19 36.94 -7.13
C CYS A 292 0.88 35.84 -7.29
N PHE A 293 0.70 34.69 -6.64
CA PHE A 293 1.63 33.55 -6.67
C PHE A 293 1.18 32.40 -7.59
N PHE A 294 -0.13 32.11 -7.63
CA PHE A 294 -0.72 30.90 -8.22
C PHE A 294 -1.90 31.18 -9.17
N GLY A 295 -2.10 32.43 -9.59
CA GLY A 295 -3.16 32.82 -10.54
C GLY A 295 -2.86 32.42 -11.99
N HIS A 296 -3.75 32.77 -12.93
CA HIS A 296 -3.57 32.47 -14.37
C HIS A 296 -2.41 33.24 -15.04
N ASN A 297 -1.91 34.32 -14.42
CA ASN A 297 -0.68 35.03 -14.80
C ASN A 297 -0.14 35.75 -13.55
N PRO A 298 0.55 35.04 -12.64
CA PRO A 298 0.96 35.59 -11.37
C PRO A 298 2.17 36.54 -11.55
N PRO A 299 2.13 37.79 -11.04
CA PRO A 299 3.29 38.70 -11.05
C PRO A 299 4.51 38.13 -10.31
N LEU A 300 4.31 37.20 -9.36
CA LEU A 300 5.38 36.55 -8.61
C LEU A 300 5.63 35.10 -9.07
N SER A 301 5.27 34.75 -10.31
CA SER A 301 5.50 33.40 -10.85
C SER A 301 6.96 32.97 -10.73
N VAL A 302 7.91 33.88 -10.93
CA VAL A 302 9.35 33.62 -10.80
C VAL A 302 9.70 33.03 -9.43
N ILE A 303 9.06 33.48 -8.34
CA ILE A 303 9.31 32.98 -6.99
C ILE A 303 8.67 31.61 -6.80
N SER A 304 7.40 31.44 -7.19
CA SER A 304 6.72 30.16 -7.06
C SER A 304 7.37 29.08 -7.93
N ASP A 305 7.73 29.38 -9.18
CA ASP A 305 8.42 28.47 -10.09
C ASP A 305 9.79 28.06 -9.54
N SER A 306 10.55 29.00 -8.95
CA SER A 306 11.84 28.70 -8.30
C SER A 306 11.68 27.77 -7.09
N LEU A 307 10.67 28.01 -6.26
CA LEU A 307 10.35 27.17 -5.11
C LEU A 307 9.84 25.79 -5.55
N GLU A 308 9.12 25.69 -6.67
CA GLU A 308 8.66 24.44 -7.24
C GLU A 308 9.82 23.57 -7.75
N ILE A 309 10.84 24.18 -8.38
CA ILE A 309 12.07 23.47 -8.77
C ILE A 309 12.76 22.87 -7.54
N LEU A 310 12.90 23.65 -6.45
CA LEU A 310 13.49 23.16 -5.19
C LEU A 310 12.63 22.08 -4.52
N ALA A 311 11.31 22.22 -4.57
CA ALA A 311 10.36 21.24 -4.06
C ALA A 311 10.49 19.88 -4.77
N GLY A 312 10.71 19.90 -6.10
CA GLY A 312 10.91 18.69 -6.92
C GLY A 312 12.10 17.83 -6.47
N ALA A 313 13.08 18.41 -5.77
CA ALA A 313 14.24 17.69 -5.27
C ALA A 313 13.96 16.83 -4.01
N VAL A 314 12.82 17.02 -3.32
CA VAL A 314 12.50 16.29 -2.08
C VAL A 314 12.47 14.78 -2.31
N VAL A 315 11.68 14.31 -3.28
CA VAL A 315 11.44 12.86 -3.46
C VAL A 315 12.73 12.12 -3.85
N PRO A 316 13.48 12.56 -4.89
CA PRO A 316 14.73 11.88 -5.24
C PRO A 316 15.73 11.89 -4.09
N SER A 317 15.84 13.01 -3.36
CA SER A 317 16.77 13.13 -2.24
C SER A 317 16.44 12.18 -1.10
N VAL A 318 15.16 12.08 -0.70
CA VAL A 318 14.75 11.15 0.37
C VAL A 318 14.92 9.69 -0.04
N MET A 319 14.61 9.35 -1.30
CA MET A 319 14.81 7.97 -1.79
C MET A 319 16.29 7.59 -1.90
N LEU A 320 17.16 8.54 -2.26
CA LEU A 320 18.62 8.35 -2.22
C LEU A 320 19.13 8.17 -0.79
N ILE A 321 18.65 8.98 0.16
CA ILE A 321 18.97 8.82 1.60
C ILE A 321 18.56 7.43 2.07
N LEU A 322 17.34 7.01 1.76
CA LEU A 322 16.82 5.69 2.11
C LEU A 322 17.73 4.57 1.56
N GLY A 323 18.10 4.66 0.28
CA GLY A 323 19.03 3.73 -0.35
C GLY A 323 20.40 3.71 0.32
N GLY A 324 20.95 4.89 0.60
CA GLY A 324 22.25 5.03 1.24
C GLY A 324 22.29 4.41 2.65
N MET A 325 21.19 4.51 3.40
CA MET A 325 21.05 3.91 4.72
C MET A 325 20.80 2.39 4.67
N LEU A 326 20.26 1.86 3.56
CA LEU A 326 20.08 0.41 3.34
C LEU A 326 21.39 -0.35 3.08
N ALA A 327 22.51 0.34 2.84
CA ALA A 327 23.81 -0.30 2.57
C ALA A 327 24.36 -1.14 3.74
N GLU A 328 23.77 -1.02 4.92
CA GLU A 328 24.04 -1.87 6.09
C GLU A 328 23.37 -3.25 5.98
N GLY A 329 22.44 -3.43 5.04
CA GLY A 329 21.71 -4.67 4.81
C GLY A 329 20.26 -4.60 5.33
N PRO A 330 19.25 -4.99 4.54
CA PRO A 330 17.84 -4.98 4.98
C PRO A 330 17.54 -6.04 6.06
N THR A 331 18.46 -6.96 6.31
CA THR A 331 18.33 -8.07 7.27
C THR A 331 18.88 -7.77 8.66
N ASP A 332 19.70 -6.73 8.83
CA ASP A 332 20.36 -6.37 10.10
C ASP A 332 19.51 -5.46 11.00
N SER A 333 18.19 -5.38 10.74
CA SER A 333 17.28 -4.56 11.54
C SER A 333 17.09 -5.11 12.96
N LYS A 334 17.38 -4.29 13.97
CA LYS A 334 17.13 -4.62 15.39
C LYS A 334 15.64 -4.62 15.77
N LEU A 335 14.74 -4.26 14.86
CA LEU A 335 13.29 -4.20 15.09
C LEU A 335 12.65 -5.60 15.26
N GLY A 336 13.28 -6.62 14.64
CA GLY A 336 12.81 -8.00 14.62
C GLY A 336 11.75 -8.28 13.54
N PHE A 337 11.85 -9.45 12.91
CA PHE A 337 10.97 -9.85 11.79
C PHE A 337 9.48 -9.81 12.15
N ARG A 338 9.11 -10.23 13.37
CA ARG A 338 7.71 -10.25 13.84
C ARG A 338 7.07 -8.85 13.84
N THR A 339 7.82 -7.84 14.27
CA THR A 339 7.36 -6.45 14.28
C THR A 339 7.26 -5.91 12.86
N THR A 340 8.28 -6.13 12.03
CA THR A 340 8.29 -5.71 10.62
C THR A 340 7.09 -6.30 9.86
N ALA A 341 6.86 -7.60 9.97
CA ALA A 341 5.71 -8.28 9.38
C ALA A 341 4.39 -7.75 9.95
N GLY A 342 4.31 -7.50 11.26
CA GLY A 342 3.13 -6.93 11.91
C GLY A 342 2.76 -5.55 11.36
N VAL A 343 3.73 -4.66 11.19
CA VAL A 343 3.51 -3.32 10.60
C VAL A 343 3.10 -3.42 9.13
N ILE A 344 3.71 -4.32 8.36
CA ILE A 344 3.36 -4.55 6.95
C ILE A 344 1.91 -5.05 6.82
N VAL A 345 1.52 -6.09 7.57
CA VAL A 345 0.17 -6.66 7.54
C VAL A 345 -0.87 -5.65 8.02
N ALA A 346 -0.60 -4.99 9.14
CA ALA A 346 -1.46 -3.92 9.65
C ALA A 346 -1.75 -2.88 8.57
N ARG A 347 -0.73 -2.50 7.81
CA ARG A 347 -0.81 -1.35 6.94
C ARG A 347 -1.22 -1.64 5.50
N LEU A 348 -0.73 -2.72 4.91
CA LEU A 348 -1.02 -3.09 3.53
C LEU A 348 -2.25 -3.99 3.41
N ILE A 349 -2.80 -4.49 4.52
CA ILE A 349 -3.97 -5.39 4.51
C ILE A 349 -5.07 -4.87 5.44
N VAL A 350 -4.81 -4.77 6.75
CA VAL A 350 -5.87 -4.46 7.73
C VAL A 350 -6.41 -3.04 7.57
N LEU A 351 -5.52 -2.05 7.43
CA LEU A 351 -5.90 -0.64 7.28
C LEU A 351 -6.71 -0.37 5.99
N PRO A 352 -6.36 -0.94 4.81
CA PRO A 352 -7.22 -0.89 3.62
C PRO A 352 -8.62 -1.46 3.83
N LEU A 353 -8.73 -2.63 4.47
CA LEU A 353 -10.02 -3.28 4.72
C LEU A 353 -10.92 -2.42 5.63
N LEU A 354 -10.33 -1.85 6.69
CA LEU A 354 -11.01 -0.89 7.56
C LEU A 354 -11.40 0.39 6.79
N GLY A 355 -10.51 0.88 5.93
CA GLY A 355 -10.75 2.04 5.07
C GLY A 355 -11.95 1.85 4.15
N ILE A 356 -12.09 0.69 3.51
CA ILE A 356 -13.26 0.35 2.68
C ILE A 356 -14.55 0.42 3.51
N GLY A 357 -14.54 -0.16 4.71
CA GLY A 357 -15.70 -0.11 5.62
C GLY A 357 -16.06 1.30 6.06
N ILE A 358 -15.06 2.09 6.48
CA ILE A 358 -15.25 3.48 6.94
C ILE A 358 -15.77 4.36 5.81
N VAL A 359 -15.10 4.36 4.65
CA VAL A 359 -15.49 5.20 3.52
C VAL A 359 -16.83 4.76 2.96
N GLY A 360 -17.10 3.45 2.89
CA GLY A 360 -18.41 2.93 2.47
C GLY A 360 -19.55 3.35 3.41
N LEU A 361 -19.31 3.42 4.72
CA LEU A 361 -20.27 3.96 5.68
C LEU A 361 -20.48 5.46 5.49
N CYS A 362 -19.40 6.24 5.32
CA CYS A 362 -19.48 7.67 5.07
C CYS A 362 -20.20 8.01 3.75
N ASP A 363 -20.09 7.15 2.74
CA ASP A 363 -20.85 7.26 1.49
C ASP A 363 -22.35 7.12 1.74
N ARG A 364 -22.75 6.07 2.49
CA ARG A 364 -24.16 5.84 2.86
C ARG A 364 -24.74 6.96 3.72
N MET A 365 -23.90 7.63 4.51
CA MET A 365 -24.30 8.76 5.36
C MET A 365 -24.34 10.11 4.61
N GLY A 366 -23.94 10.14 3.33
CA GLY A 366 -23.93 11.37 2.52
C GLY A 366 -22.84 12.39 2.93
N PHE A 367 -21.73 11.92 3.50
CA PHE A 367 -20.59 12.79 3.86
C PHE A 367 -19.60 13.01 2.71
N LEU A 368 -19.61 12.13 1.71
CA LEU A 368 -18.77 12.24 0.52
C LEU A 368 -19.45 13.14 -0.52
N VAL A 369 -18.66 13.69 -1.44
CA VAL A 369 -19.20 14.47 -2.56
C VAL A 369 -19.94 13.52 -3.52
N ASP A 370 -21.24 13.70 -3.66
CA ASP A 370 -22.10 12.85 -4.50
C ASP A 370 -21.63 12.86 -5.97
N GLY A 371 -21.51 11.66 -6.55
CA GLY A 371 -21.16 11.46 -7.96
C GLY A 371 -19.70 11.74 -8.34
N ASP A 372 -18.83 12.15 -7.41
CA ASP A 372 -17.40 12.37 -7.71
C ASP A 372 -16.55 11.13 -7.37
N GLY A 373 -16.36 10.26 -8.37
CA GLY A 373 -15.56 9.04 -8.22
C GLY A 373 -14.09 9.29 -7.87
N MET A 374 -13.51 10.40 -8.33
CA MET A 374 -12.11 10.76 -8.03
C MET A 374 -11.96 11.17 -6.56
N TYR A 375 -12.95 11.88 -6.02
CA TYR A 375 -13.00 12.22 -4.61
C TYR A 375 -13.00 10.96 -3.73
N LYS A 376 -13.88 9.99 -4.03
CA LYS A 376 -13.92 8.70 -3.30
C LYS A 376 -12.61 7.93 -3.41
N PHE A 377 -12.02 7.89 -4.60
CA PHE A 377 -10.73 7.25 -4.85
C PHE A 377 -9.61 7.84 -3.99
N VAL A 378 -9.46 9.17 -3.96
CA VAL A 378 -8.41 9.84 -3.17
C VAL A 378 -8.62 9.65 -1.67
N VAL A 379 -9.85 9.63 -1.18
CA VAL A 379 -10.18 9.35 0.23
C VAL A 379 -9.80 7.90 0.59
N LEU A 380 -10.09 6.92 -0.28
CA LEU A 380 -9.69 5.53 -0.08
C LEU A 380 -8.17 5.34 -0.11
N LEU A 381 -7.47 6.02 -1.03
CA LEU A 381 -6.01 5.95 -1.15
C LEU A 381 -5.26 6.31 0.14
N GLN A 382 -5.87 7.08 1.04
CA GLN A 382 -5.26 7.43 2.33
C GLN A 382 -5.06 6.21 3.25
N TYR A 383 -5.85 5.15 3.06
CA TYR A 383 -5.76 3.91 3.84
C TYR A 383 -4.88 2.83 3.18
N THR A 384 -4.56 2.98 1.88
CA THR A 384 -3.90 1.93 1.10
C THR A 384 -2.41 2.16 0.87
N THR A 385 -1.89 3.33 1.24
CA THR A 385 -0.50 3.67 0.96
C THR A 385 0.48 3.12 2.02
N PRO A 386 1.70 2.72 1.60
CA PRO A 386 2.78 2.36 2.51
C PRO A 386 3.16 3.53 3.42
N SER A 387 4.03 3.29 4.40
CA SER A 387 4.48 4.32 5.34
C SER A 387 5.09 5.53 4.62
N ALA A 388 4.85 6.71 5.18
CA ALA A 388 5.33 7.94 4.57
C ALA A 388 6.86 7.91 4.43
N ILE A 389 7.33 8.13 3.20
CA ILE A 389 8.76 8.14 2.85
C ILE A 389 9.53 9.17 3.69
N LEU A 390 8.87 10.28 4.04
CA LEU A 390 9.41 11.35 4.89
C LEU A 390 9.83 10.88 6.29
N LEU A 391 9.23 9.80 6.82
CA LEU A 391 9.59 9.24 8.13
C LEU A 391 11.04 8.75 8.16
N GLY A 392 11.56 8.21 7.05
CA GLY A 392 12.95 7.80 6.94
C GLY A 392 13.94 8.98 6.99
N ALA A 393 13.57 10.11 6.40
CA ALA A 393 14.37 11.33 6.50
C ALA A 393 14.36 11.89 7.93
N ILE A 394 13.21 11.84 8.62
CA ILE A 394 13.10 12.28 10.03
C ILE A 394 13.92 11.37 10.95
N ALA A 395 13.87 10.05 10.75
CA ALA A 395 14.71 9.10 11.46
C ALA A 395 16.20 9.45 11.29
N SER A 396 16.65 9.68 10.05
CA SER A 396 18.02 10.10 9.72
C SER A 396 18.44 11.40 10.42
N LEU A 397 17.57 12.42 10.41
CA LEU A 397 17.85 13.71 11.06
C LEU A 397 18.00 13.60 12.57
N ARG A 398 17.17 12.77 13.21
CA ARG A 398 17.19 12.55 14.66
C ARG A 398 18.25 11.54 15.10
N GLY A 399 18.84 10.80 14.16
CA GLY A 399 19.74 9.70 14.45
C GLY A 399 19.06 8.55 15.20
N TYR A 400 17.73 8.42 15.07
CA TYR A 400 16.90 7.47 15.81
C TYR A 400 16.22 6.50 14.82
N ALA A 401 16.43 5.20 15.04
CA ALA A 401 15.83 4.12 14.26
C ALA A 401 16.07 4.18 12.73
N VAL A 402 17.26 4.59 12.31
CA VAL A 402 17.53 4.92 10.90
C VAL A 402 17.59 3.68 10.01
N SER A 403 18.33 2.64 10.43
CA SER A 403 18.43 1.39 9.69
C SER A 403 17.09 0.62 9.72
N GLU A 404 16.37 0.68 10.85
CA GLU A 404 15.05 0.08 11.02
C GLU A 404 13.98 0.77 10.15
N SER A 405 13.96 2.10 10.13
CA SER A 405 13.10 2.86 9.22
C SER A 405 13.38 2.53 7.77
N SER A 406 14.66 2.36 7.43
CA SER A 406 15.06 2.13 6.04
C SER A 406 14.65 0.74 5.56
N ALA A 407 14.92 -0.29 6.36
CA ALA A 407 14.52 -1.67 6.07
C ALA A 407 12.99 -1.83 5.99
N LEU A 408 12.25 -1.24 6.94
CA LEU A 408 10.79 -1.32 6.96
C LEU A 408 10.16 -0.66 5.72
N LEU A 409 10.62 0.55 5.36
CA LEU A 409 10.15 1.25 4.16
C LEU A 409 10.47 0.44 2.89
N PHE A 410 11.67 -0.13 2.78
CA PHE A 410 12.04 -0.97 1.64
C PHE A 410 11.08 -2.16 1.46
N TRP A 411 10.87 -2.95 2.51
CA TRP A 411 9.98 -4.12 2.45
C TRP A 411 8.52 -3.74 2.16
N GLN A 412 8.03 -2.64 2.73
CA GLN A 412 6.68 -2.15 2.44
C GLN A 412 6.52 -1.72 0.98
N HIS A 413 7.47 -0.98 0.41
CA HIS A 413 7.38 -0.53 -0.98
C HIS A 413 7.56 -1.70 -1.95
N LEU A 414 8.40 -2.69 -1.62
CA LEU A 414 8.55 -3.91 -2.40
C LEU A 414 7.26 -4.74 -2.38
N LEU A 415 6.67 -4.99 -1.21
CA LEU A 415 5.43 -5.75 -1.10
C LEU A 415 4.21 -5.00 -1.64
N ALA A 416 4.21 -3.67 -1.61
CA ALA A 416 3.17 -2.86 -2.25
C ALA A 416 3.13 -3.07 -3.77
N VAL A 417 4.30 -3.27 -4.43
CA VAL A 417 4.35 -3.61 -5.86
C VAL A 417 3.64 -4.94 -6.13
N PHE A 418 3.93 -5.98 -5.34
CA PHE A 418 3.29 -7.30 -5.51
C PHE A 418 1.81 -7.30 -5.13
N SER A 419 1.42 -6.54 -4.11
CA SER A 419 0.01 -6.45 -3.70
C SER A 419 -0.85 -5.75 -4.74
N LEU A 420 -0.33 -4.73 -5.42
CA LEU A 420 -1.04 -4.02 -6.48
C LEU A 420 -1.08 -4.86 -7.77
N SER A 421 0.01 -5.57 -8.10
CA SER A 421 0.06 -6.36 -9.33
C SER A 421 -0.96 -7.51 -9.38
N VAL A 422 -1.20 -8.23 -8.28
CA VAL A 422 -1.99 -9.48 -8.35
C VAL A 422 -3.49 -9.24 -8.62
N ASP A 423 -4.12 -8.26 -7.97
CA ASP A 423 -5.55 -7.98 -8.23
C ASP A 423 -5.74 -7.30 -9.60
N ASP A 424 -4.80 -6.45 -10.01
CA ASP A 424 -4.82 -5.86 -11.33
C ASP A 424 -4.64 -6.91 -12.44
N LEU A 425 -3.74 -7.90 -12.26
CA LEU A 425 -3.58 -9.02 -13.21
C LEU A 425 -4.88 -9.82 -13.35
N LYS A 426 -5.56 -10.12 -12.24
CA LYS A 426 -6.87 -10.79 -12.26
C LYS A 426 -7.92 -9.99 -13.01
N LYS A 427 -7.94 -8.67 -12.80
CA LYS A 427 -8.85 -7.75 -13.48
C LYS A 427 -8.56 -7.68 -14.98
N ILE A 428 -7.30 -7.62 -15.40
CA ILE A 428 -6.94 -7.64 -16.83
C ILE A 428 -7.41 -8.95 -17.48
N ALA A 429 -7.08 -10.11 -16.89
CA ALA A 429 -7.49 -11.41 -17.43
C ALA A 429 -9.01 -11.48 -17.59
N ALA A 430 -9.74 -11.03 -16.58
CA ALA A 430 -11.20 -10.94 -16.61
C ALA A 430 -11.70 -10.03 -17.73
N TYR A 431 -11.15 -8.83 -17.88
CA TYR A 431 -11.59 -7.88 -18.91
C TYR A 431 -11.30 -8.42 -20.31
N LYS A 432 -10.15 -9.07 -20.50
CA LYS A 432 -9.79 -9.74 -21.75
C LYS A 432 -10.78 -10.84 -22.10
N ALA A 433 -11.22 -11.64 -21.12
CA ALA A 433 -12.23 -12.66 -21.36
C ALA A 433 -13.58 -12.06 -21.76
N VAL A 434 -13.96 -10.92 -21.19
CA VAL A 434 -15.24 -10.26 -21.47
C VAL A 434 -15.32 -9.71 -22.90
N GLU A 435 -14.18 -9.49 -23.59
CA GLU A 435 -14.17 -9.19 -25.03
C GLU A 435 -14.82 -10.29 -25.89
N HIS A 436 -14.90 -11.52 -25.38
CA HIS A 436 -15.58 -12.62 -26.06
C HIS A 436 -17.10 -12.60 -25.90
N VAL A 437 -17.63 -11.80 -24.96
CA VAL A 437 -19.07 -11.65 -24.72
C VAL A 437 -19.67 -10.76 -25.83
N LYS A 438 -20.77 -11.22 -26.43
CA LYS A 438 -21.51 -10.49 -27.45
C LYS A 438 -22.97 -10.35 -27.03
N SER A 439 -23.62 -9.27 -27.46
CA SER A 439 -25.04 -9.06 -27.22
C SER A 439 -25.87 -10.28 -27.68
N GLY A 440 -26.92 -10.61 -26.92
CA GLY A 440 -27.77 -11.78 -27.19
C GLY A 440 -27.28 -13.11 -26.63
N MET A 441 -26.09 -13.16 -26.02
CA MET A 441 -25.53 -14.41 -25.47
C MET A 441 -26.13 -14.79 -24.12
N VAL A 442 -26.24 -16.10 -23.91
CA VAL A 442 -26.36 -16.73 -22.60
C VAL A 442 -24.95 -16.97 -22.06
N VAL A 443 -24.62 -16.35 -20.92
CA VAL A 443 -23.27 -16.33 -20.36
C VAL A 443 -23.21 -17.05 -19.01
N GLY A 444 -22.40 -18.09 -18.92
CA GLY A 444 -22.03 -18.73 -17.66
C GLY A 444 -21.15 -17.80 -16.82
N LEU A 445 -21.65 -17.40 -15.65
CA LEU A 445 -20.96 -16.51 -14.73
C LEU A 445 -20.22 -17.34 -13.68
N GLY A 446 -18.89 -17.36 -13.78
CA GLY A 446 -17.99 -18.09 -12.89
C GLY A 446 -17.99 -17.62 -11.44
N THR A 447 -17.22 -18.29 -10.59
CA THR A 447 -17.12 -18.05 -9.16
C THR A 447 -15.68 -17.77 -8.71
N GLY A 448 -15.52 -16.80 -7.81
CA GLY A 448 -14.23 -16.50 -7.17
C GLY A 448 -13.72 -15.07 -7.45
N SER A 449 -12.54 -14.74 -6.93
CA SER A 449 -12.00 -13.37 -6.97
C SER A 449 -11.75 -12.88 -8.40
N THR A 450 -11.35 -13.76 -9.31
CA THR A 450 -11.04 -13.40 -10.70
C THR A 450 -12.31 -13.29 -11.53
N ALA A 451 -13.22 -14.27 -11.41
CA ALA A 451 -14.53 -14.25 -12.08
C ALA A 451 -15.39 -13.04 -11.66
N LYS A 452 -15.28 -12.61 -10.39
CA LYS A 452 -15.94 -11.40 -9.89
C LYS A 452 -15.69 -10.19 -10.78
N HIS A 453 -14.45 -9.96 -11.20
CA HIS A 453 -14.08 -8.84 -12.07
C HIS A 453 -14.70 -8.94 -13.48
N ALA A 454 -14.94 -10.17 -13.97
CA ALA A 454 -15.60 -10.38 -15.27
C ALA A 454 -17.09 -10.05 -15.18
N VAL A 455 -17.75 -10.48 -14.09
CA VAL A 455 -19.16 -10.16 -13.81
C VAL A 455 -19.35 -8.64 -13.68
N ASP A 456 -18.49 -7.96 -12.92
CA ASP A 456 -18.51 -6.49 -12.78
C ASP A 456 -18.35 -5.79 -14.14
N ARG A 457 -17.47 -6.30 -15.00
CA ARG A 457 -17.25 -5.73 -16.35
C ARG A 457 -18.44 -5.95 -17.28
N ILE A 458 -19.08 -7.12 -17.25
CA ILE A 458 -20.30 -7.41 -18.04
C ILE A 458 -21.40 -6.44 -17.63
N ALA A 459 -21.65 -6.27 -16.33
CA ALA A 459 -22.64 -5.33 -15.82
C ALA A 459 -22.37 -3.89 -16.28
N HIS A 460 -21.11 -3.45 -16.18
CA HIS A 460 -20.73 -2.12 -16.61
C HIS A 460 -20.97 -1.89 -18.11
N LEU A 461 -20.69 -2.89 -18.96
CA LEU A 461 -20.95 -2.80 -20.40
C LEU A 461 -22.46 -2.82 -20.74
N LEU A 462 -23.27 -3.54 -19.97
CA LEU A 462 -24.74 -3.50 -20.06
C LEU A 462 -25.29 -2.11 -19.69
N GLN A 463 -24.80 -1.53 -18.59
CA GLN A 463 -25.20 -0.17 -18.14
C GLN A 463 -24.81 0.92 -19.14
N GLN A 464 -23.68 0.75 -19.84
CA GLN A 464 -23.25 1.63 -20.93
C GLN A 464 -24.01 1.43 -22.24
N GLY A 465 -24.86 0.39 -22.35
CA GLY A 465 -25.53 0.01 -23.59
C GLY A 465 -24.59 -0.56 -24.66
N LYS A 466 -23.36 -0.93 -24.31
CA LYS A 466 -22.39 -1.56 -25.22
C LYS A 466 -22.68 -3.05 -25.42
N LEU A 467 -23.26 -3.70 -24.41
CA LEU A 467 -23.86 -5.01 -24.50
C LEU A 467 -25.37 -4.88 -24.30
N THR A 468 -26.14 -5.71 -24.98
CA THR A 468 -27.60 -5.81 -24.84
C THR A 468 -28.03 -7.28 -24.84
N ASP A 469 -29.19 -7.57 -24.28
CA ASP A 469 -29.81 -8.92 -24.35
C ASP A 469 -28.91 -10.05 -23.81
N ILE A 470 -28.13 -9.77 -22.76
CA ILE A 470 -27.35 -10.79 -22.07
C ILE A 470 -28.20 -11.45 -20.98
N VAL A 471 -28.11 -12.77 -20.88
CA VAL A 471 -28.67 -13.56 -19.78
C VAL A 471 -27.54 -14.33 -19.09
N GLY A 472 -27.38 -14.14 -17.79
CA GLY A 472 -26.37 -14.81 -16.98
C GLY A 472 -26.88 -16.11 -16.35
N ILE A 473 -26.05 -17.14 -16.28
CA ILE A 473 -26.28 -18.35 -15.47
C ILE A 473 -25.17 -18.43 -14.43
N ALA A 474 -25.52 -18.21 -13.16
CA ALA A 474 -24.56 -18.16 -12.07
C ALA A 474 -24.11 -19.56 -11.61
N THR A 475 -22.80 -19.73 -11.42
CA THR A 475 -22.18 -20.98 -10.94
C THR A 475 -22.17 -21.12 -9.41
N SER A 476 -22.59 -20.10 -8.67
CA SER A 476 -22.73 -20.14 -7.21
C SER A 476 -23.79 -19.16 -6.70
N MET A 477 -24.23 -19.36 -5.46
CA MET A 477 -25.09 -18.38 -4.79
C MET A 477 -24.39 -17.01 -4.64
N LYS A 478 -23.09 -17.01 -4.40
CA LYS A 478 -22.28 -15.78 -4.30
C LYS A 478 -22.27 -14.99 -5.62
N THR A 479 -22.06 -15.66 -6.74
CA THR A 479 -22.09 -15.03 -8.07
C THR A 479 -23.50 -14.60 -8.44
N HIS A 480 -24.51 -15.39 -8.09
CA HIS A 480 -25.92 -15.02 -8.27
C HIS A 480 -26.23 -13.68 -7.58
N ASP A 481 -25.89 -13.55 -6.29
CA ASP A 481 -26.16 -12.33 -5.52
C ASP A 481 -25.39 -11.13 -6.05
N GLN A 482 -24.14 -11.33 -6.50
CA GLN A 482 -23.37 -10.29 -7.19
C GLN A 482 -24.09 -9.82 -8.45
N ALA A 483 -24.46 -10.74 -9.35
CA ALA A 483 -25.09 -10.41 -10.63
C ALA A 483 -26.45 -9.71 -10.44
N VAL A 484 -27.25 -10.15 -9.46
CA VAL A 484 -28.50 -9.47 -9.05
C VAL A 484 -28.21 -8.04 -8.60
N SER A 485 -27.22 -7.84 -7.73
CA SER A 485 -26.89 -6.49 -7.21
C SER A 485 -26.44 -5.51 -8.30
N LEU A 486 -25.93 -6.03 -9.41
CA LEU A 486 -25.44 -5.26 -10.56
C LEU A 486 -26.47 -5.07 -11.67
N GLY A 487 -27.63 -5.72 -11.56
CA GLY A 487 -28.72 -5.65 -12.55
C GLY A 487 -28.48 -6.49 -13.80
N ILE A 488 -27.68 -7.56 -13.72
CA ILE A 488 -27.54 -8.52 -14.83
C ILE A 488 -28.78 -9.44 -14.84
N PRO A 489 -29.50 -9.58 -15.98
CA PRO A 489 -30.59 -10.56 -16.09
C PRO A 489 -30.07 -11.98 -15.86
N LEU A 490 -30.72 -12.75 -14.98
CA LEU A 490 -30.32 -14.12 -14.67
C LEU A 490 -31.36 -15.14 -15.14
N SER A 491 -30.90 -16.35 -15.41
CA SER A 491 -31.72 -17.53 -15.71
C SER A 491 -31.02 -18.80 -15.22
N ASP A 492 -31.52 -19.97 -15.61
CA ASP A 492 -31.03 -21.29 -15.22
C ASP A 492 -30.81 -22.22 -16.43
N LEU A 493 -30.16 -23.36 -16.17
CA LEU A 493 -29.89 -24.38 -17.19
C LEU A 493 -31.16 -25.11 -17.66
N ASP A 494 -32.22 -25.13 -16.87
CA ASP A 494 -33.50 -25.74 -17.26
C ASP A 494 -34.18 -24.91 -18.37
N THR A 495 -34.05 -23.58 -18.28
CA THR A 495 -34.57 -22.63 -19.26
C THR A 495 -33.60 -22.45 -20.45
N HIS A 496 -32.30 -22.44 -20.19
CA HIS A 496 -31.24 -22.33 -21.20
C HIS A 496 -30.26 -23.52 -21.11
N PRO A 497 -30.57 -24.66 -21.73
CA PRO A 497 -29.75 -25.86 -21.64
C PRO A 497 -28.43 -25.79 -22.43
N VAL A 498 -28.27 -24.75 -23.26
CA VAL A 498 -27.03 -24.48 -24.01
C VAL A 498 -26.56 -23.07 -23.65
N VAL A 499 -25.32 -22.98 -23.20
CA VAL A 499 -24.66 -21.73 -22.83
C VAL A 499 -23.67 -21.34 -23.92
N ASP A 500 -23.68 -20.10 -24.37
CA ASP A 500 -22.80 -19.66 -25.48
C ASP A 500 -21.36 -19.56 -25.03
N LEU A 501 -21.15 -18.93 -23.87
CA LEU A 501 -19.84 -18.60 -23.31
C LEU A 501 -19.88 -18.72 -21.79
N ALA A 502 -18.88 -19.34 -21.19
CA ALA A 502 -18.67 -19.30 -19.74
C ALA A 502 -17.30 -18.69 -19.46
N ILE A 503 -17.25 -17.83 -18.46
CA ILE A 503 -16.01 -17.22 -17.98
C ILE A 503 -15.85 -17.60 -16.51
N ASP A 504 -14.80 -18.35 -16.18
CA ASP A 504 -14.50 -18.70 -14.80
C ASP A 504 -13.01 -18.80 -14.52
N GLY A 505 -12.63 -18.76 -13.25
CA GLY A 505 -11.27 -19.03 -12.79
C GLY A 505 -10.98 -20.51 -12.61
N ALA A 506 -9.70 -20.81 -12.39
CA ALA A 506 -9.22 -22.12 -11.99
C ALA A 506 -8.24 -22.01 -10.82
N ASP A 507 -8.16 -23.09 -10.05
CA ASP A 507 -7.22 -23.24 -8.94
C ASP A 507 -5.85 -23.75 -9.41
N GLU A 508 -5.85 -24.56 -10.47
CA GLU A 508 -4.67 -25.04 -11.20
C GLU A 508 -5.00 -25.19 -12.69
N VAL A 509 -4.00 -24.99 -13.54
CA VAL A 509 -4.08 -25.22 -15.00
C VAL A 509 -2.83 -25.97 -15.44
N ASP A 510 -3.01 -27.13 -16.06
CA ASP A 510 -1.91 -27.94 -16.60
C ASP A 510 -1.62 -27.62 -18.10
N PRO A 511 -0.57 -28.22 -18.70
CA PRO A 511 -0.23 -28.00 -20.10
C PRO A 511 -1.31 -28.33 -21.13
N ASP A 512 -2.18 -29.29 -20.81
CA ASP A 512 -3.26 -29.76 -21.67
C ASP A 512 -4.57 -28.98 -21.45
N LEU A 513 -4.51 -27.91 -20.65
CA LEU A 513 -5.62 -27.07 -20.23
C LEU A 513 -6.67 -27.82 -19.39
N ASN A 514 -6.28 -28.90 -18.71
CA ASN A 514 -7.08 -29.46 -17.63
C ASN A 514 -6.95 -28.57 -16.40
N LEU A 515 -8.00 -28.59 -15.57
CA LEU A 515 -8.10 -27.68 -14.44
C LEU A 515 -8.35 -28.42 -13.14
N VAL A 516 -7.84 -27.86 -12.04
CA VAL A 516 -8.45 -28.03 -10.72
C VAL A 516 -9.34 -26.82 -10.45
N LYS A 517 -10.56 -27.06 -10.01
CA LYS A 517 -11.53 -26.06 -9.57
C LYS A 517 -12.21 -26.50 -8.27
N GLY A 518 -12.97 -25.60 -7.65
CA GLY A 518 -13.77 -25.92 -6.47
C GLY A 518 -13.14 -25.62 -5.11
N ARG A 519 -11.96 -25.00 -5.02
CA ARG A 519 -11.44 -24.55 -3.72
C ARG A 519 -12.35 -23.50 -3.06
N GLY A 520 -13.13 -22.77 -3.87
CA GLY A 520 -14.20 -21.88 -3.42
C GLY A 520 -15.50 -22.59 -2.98
N GLY A 521 -15.66 -23.88 -3.31
CA GLY A 521 -16.77 -24.73 -2.86
C GLY A 521 -17.97 -24.86 -3.80
N SER A 522 -17.89 -24.33 -5.02
CA SER A 522 -19.00 -24.34 -6.00
C SER A 522 -18.79 -25.31 -7.17
N LEU A 523 -17.92 -26.32 -6.99
CA LEU A 523 -17.42 -27.19 -8.07
C LEU A 523 -18.51 -27.87 -8.90
N LEU A 524 -19.60 -28.33 -8.27
CA LEU A 524 -20.65 -29.04 -8.99
C LEU A 524 -21.40 -28.11 -9.94
N ARG A 525 -21.81 -26.94 -9.46
CA ARG A 525 -22.53 -25.95 -10.26
C ARG A 525 -21.65 -25.35 -11.35
N GLU A 526 -20.37 -25.08 -11.03
CA GLU A 526 -19.35 -24.71 -12.01
C GLU A 526 -19.31 -25.76 -13.15
N LYS A 527 -19.15 -27.04 -12.83
CA LYS A 527 -19.05 -28.11 -13.84
C LYS A 527 -20.32 -28.28 -14.66
N MET A 528 -21.50 -28.18 -14.05
CA MET A 528 -22.78 -28.26 -14.75
C MET A 528 -22.93 -27.15 -15.80
N VAL A 529 -22.62 -25.90 -15.44
CA VAL A 529 -22.74 -24.76 -16.37
C VAL A 529 -21.66 -24.83 -17.45
N GLU A 530 -20.41 -25.10 -17.07
CA GLU A 530 -19.26 -25.09 -17.99
C GLU A 530 -19.30 -26.26 -18.98
N SER A 531 -19.83 -27.41 -18.60
CA SER A 531 -20.03 -28.54 -19.51
C SER A 531 -21.19 -28.33 -20.50
N ALA A 532 -22.17 -27.49 -20.15
CA ALA A 532 -23.25 -27.07 -21.04
C ALA A 532 -22.84 -25.90 -21.97
N THR A 533 -21.58 -25.48 -21.94
CA THR A 533 -21.08 -24.29 -22.63
C THR A 533 -20.37 -24.62 -23.95
N THR A 534 -20.65 -23.83 -25.00
CA THR A 534 -19.99 -23.95 -26.31
C THR A 534 -18.54 -23.45 -26.27
N LYS A 535 -18.29 -22.32 -25.60
CA LYS A 535 -16.95 -21.78 -25.37
C LYS A 535 -16.68 -21.54 -23.88
N PHE A 536 -15.81 -22.34 -23.28
CA PHE A 536 -15.37 -22.11 -21.89
C PHE A 536 -14.02 -21.40 -21.86
N VAL A 537 -14.02 -20.15 -21.38
CA VAL A 537 -12.83 -19.29 -21.22
C VAL A 537 -12.41 -19.27 -19.76
N VAL A 538 -11.24 -19.82 -19.48
CA VAL A 538 -10.65 -19.83 -18.15
C VAL A 538 -9.78 -18.60 -17.97
N ILE A 539 -9.87 -17.92 -16.83
CA ILE A 539 -9.06 -16.75 -16.48
C ILE A 539 -8.22 -17.01 -15.24
N VAL A 540 -6.90 -16.92 -15.37
CA VAL A 540 -5.97 -17.18 -14.27
C VAL A 540 -4.79 -16.21 -14.28
N ASP A 541 -4.17 -16.05 -13.13
CA ASP A 541 -2.82 -15.48 -13.03
C ASP A 541 -1.75 -16.57 -13.17
N GLU A 542 -0.51 -16.18 -13.51
CA GLU A 542 0.61 -17.10 -13.76
C GLU A 542 0.89 -18.09 -12.61
N SER A 543 0.52 -17.75 -11.36
CA SER A 543 0.73 -18.64 -10.21
C SER A 543 -0.14 -19.91 -10.23
N LYS A 544 -1.14 -19.97 -11.11
CA LYS A 544 -2.05 -21.11 -11.26
C LYS A 544 -1.55 -22.15 -12.25
N LEU A 545 -0.49 -21.87 -12.99
CA LEU A 545 0.10 -22.83 -13.92
C LEU A 545 0.87 -23.92 -13.15
N VAL A 546 0.59 -25.17 -13.47
CA VAL A 546 1.22 -26.35 -12.86
C VAL A 546 1.75 -27.28 -13.95
N LYS A 547 2.72 -28.14 -13.59
CA LYS A 547 3.25 -29.16 -14.53
C LYS A 547 2.26 -30.29 -14.78
N HIS A 548 1.49 -30.64 -13.77
CA HIS A 548 0.45 -31.66 -13.77
C HIS A 548 -0.57 -31.32 -12.69
N ILE A 549 -1.79 -31.80 -12.84
CA ILE A 549 -2.89 -31.62 -11.89
C ILE A 549 -2.53 -32.23 -10.53
N GLY A 550 -2.75 -31.47 -9.45
CA GLY A 550 -2.32 -31.79 -8.09
C GLY A 550 -0.91 -31.31 -7.75
N GLY A 551 -0.16 -30.80 -8.72
CA GLY A 551 1.25 -30.41 -8.55
C GLY A 551 1.49 -29.15 -7.72
N SER A 552 0.45 -28.39 -7.35
CA SER A 552 0.62 -27.22 -6.47
C SER A 552 0.85 -27.58 -5.00
N GLY A 553 0.61 -28.83 -4.61
CA GLY A 553 0.58 -29.27 -3.21
C GLY A 553 -0.63 -28.77 -2.41
N LEU A 554 -1.60 -28.13 -3.08
CA LEU A 554 -2.84 -27.64 -2.47
C LEU A 554 -4.01 -28.57 -2.79
N ALA A 555 -5.19 -28.24 -2.25
CA ALA A 555 -6.36 -29.12 -2.28
C ALA A 555 -6.91 -29.39 -3.70
N MET A 556 -7.24 -30.65 -3.97
CA MET A 556 -8.11 -31.11 -5.04
C MET A 556 -9.46 -31.52 -4.40
N PRO A 557 -10.52 -30.73 -4.59
CA PRO A 557 -11.79 -30.93 -3.89
C PRO A 557 -12.63 -32.08 -4.45
N VAL A 558 -13.31 -32.82 -3.58
CA VAL A 558 -14.32 -33.83 -3.95
C VAL A 558 -15.59 -33.57 -3.16
N GLU A 559 -16.70 -33.28 -3.84
CA GLU A 559 -18.01 -33.08 -3.24
C GLU A 559 -18.68 -34.43 -2.97
N ILE A 560 -19.16 -34.61 -1.74
CA ILE A 560 -19.68 -35.87 -1.24
C ILE A 560 -20.95 -35.65 -0.40
N ILE A 561 -21.82 -36.66 -0.37
CA ILE A 561 -22.99 -36.59 0.50
C ILE A 561 -22.58 -36.63 1.99
N PRO A 562 -23.33 -36.00 2.91
CA PRO A 562 -23.00 -36.01 4.34
C PRO A 562 -23.01 -37.40 4.99
N PHE A 563 -23.86 -38.29 4.48
CA PHE A 563 -24.04 -39.63 5.04
C PHE A 563 -22.74 -40.44 4.95
N CYS A 564 -22.23 -40.88 6.09
CA CYS A 564 -21.01 -41.68 6.19
C CYS A 564 -19.78 -41.06 5.50
N TRP A 565 -19.65 -39.73 5.48
CA TRP A 565 -18.54 -39.02 4.82
C TRP A 565 -17.15 -39.54 5.22
N SER A 566 -16.97 -39.98 6.47
CA SER A 566 -15.70 -40.51 6.98
C SER A 566 -15.31 -41.85 6.34
N HIS A 567 -16.29 -42.62 5.86
CA HIS A 567 -16.05 -43.80 5.04
C HIS A 567 -15.57 -43.40 3.64
N SER A 568 -16.26 -42.45 3.00
CA SER A 568 -15.89 -41.93 1.67
C SER A 568 -14.47 -41.35 1.68
N LEU A 569 -14.08 -40.64 2.75
CA LEU A 569 -12.72 -40.15 2.95
C LEU A 569 -11.67 -41.26 2.90
N LYS A 570 -11.86 -42.32 3.69
CA LYS A 570 -10.92 -43.44 3.70
C LYS A 570 -10.82 -44.11 2.33
N ARG A 571 -11.96 -44.22 1.62
CA ARG A 571 -11.99 -44.80 0.27
C ARG A 571 -11.25 -43.95 -0.75
N LEU A 572 -11.41 -42.63 -0.72
CA LEU A 572 -10.70 -41.69 -1.61
C LEU A 572 -9.20 -41.70 -1.34
N VAL A 573 -8.78 -41.62 -0.07
CA VAL A 573 -7.35 -41.66 0.28
C VAL A 573 -6.71 -42.98 -0.16
N ASN A 574 -7.39 -44.11 0.06
CA ASN A 574 -6.89 -45.42 -0.37
C ASN A 574 -6.81 -45.56 -1.89
N LEU A 575 -7.67 -44.88 -2.65
CA LEU A 575 -7.65 -44.90 -4.12
C LEU A 575 -6.35 -44.30 -4.68
N PHE A 576 -5.78 -43.31 -3.97
CA PHE A 576 -4.58 -42.59 -4.38
C PHE A 576 -3.40 -42.78 -3.41
N ALA A 577 -3.36 -43.92 -2.70
CA ALA A 577 -2.30 -44.21 -1.74
C ALA A 577 -0.90 -44.19 -2.38
N ASP A 578 -0.80 -44.66 -3.62
CA ASP A 578 0.45 -44.70 -4.38
C ASP A 578 0.97 -43.31 -4.77
N SER A 579 0.09 -42.29 -4.81
CA SER A 579 0.44 -40.89 -5.04
C SER A 579 0.76 -40.12 -3.74
N GLY A 580 0.78 -40.80 -2.59
CA GLY A 580 1.00 -40.16 -1.28
C GLY A 580 -0.17 -39.27 -0.86
N CYS A 581 -1.40 -39.62 -1.24
CA CYS A 581 -2.55 -38.76 -1.00
C CYS A 581 -2.88 -38.59 0.49
N GLU A 582 -3.02 -37.35 0.94
CA GLU A 582 -3.65 -37.01 2.22
C GLU A 582 -5.06 -36.46 1.97
N GLY A 583 -6.05 -36.88 2.74
CA GLY A 583 -7.41 -36.38 2.63
C GLY A 583 -7.90 -35.70 3.89
N LYS A 584 -8.56 -34.55 3.77
CA LYS A 584 -9.13 -33.80 4.89
C LYS A 584 -10.57 -33.40 4.57
N LEU A 585 -11.47 -33.53 5.54
CA LEU A 585 -12.79 -32.91 5.43
C LEU A 585 -12.63 -31.39 5.52
N ARG A 586 -13.18 -30.67 4.54
CA ARG A 586 -13.13 -29.21 4.50
C ARG A 586 -13.90 -28.62 5.68
N ARG A 587 -13.31 -27.61 6.32
CA ARG A 587 -13.91 -26.86 7.42
C ARG A 587 -13.94 -25.38 7.09
N ASP A 588 -14.98 -24.69 7.54
CA ASP A 588 -15.07 -23.25 7.35
C ASP A 588 -14.03 -22.53 8.23
N SER A 589 -13.28 -21.64 7.60
CA SER A 589 -12.21 -20.86 8.24
C SER A 589 -12.71 -19.47 8.70
N SER A 590 -13.92 -19.07 8.31
CA SER A 590 -14.47 -17.73 8.56
C SER A 590 -15.02 -17.54 9.98
N ASP A 591 -15.52 -18.62 10.62
CA ASP A 591 -16.20 -18.52 11.92
C ASP A 591 -15.33 -18.90 13.14
N GLY A 592 -14.06 -19.25 12.96
CA GLY A 592 -13.14 -19.61 14.05
C GLY A 592 -13.49 -20.89 14.85
N ASN A 593 -14.70 -21.43 14.69
CA ASN A 593 -15.19 -22.65 15.33
C ASN A 593 -14.83 -23.95 14.57
N GLY A 594 -14.34 -23.86 13.33
CA GLY A 594 -13.94 -25.02 12.54
C GLY A 594 -15.09 -25.98 12.21
N GLU A 595 -16.29 -25.45 11.96
CA GLU A 595 -17.45 -26.24 11.52
C GLU A 595 -17.21 -26.84 10.12
N ILE A 596 -17.95 -27.90 9.80
CA ILE A 596 -17.83 -28.59 8.50
C ILE A 596 -18.37 -27.67 7.40
N TYR A 597 -17.60 -27.51 6.33
CA TYR A 597 -18.04 -26.73 5.18
C TYR A 597 -19.19 -27.42 4.45
N VAL A 598 -20.25 -26.67 4.14
CA VAL A 598 -21.44 -27.14 3.42
C VAL A 598 -21.55 -26.39 2.09
N THR A 599 -21.68 -27.14 0.99
CA THR A 599 -21.81 -26.56 -0.36
C THR A 599 -23.18 -25.91 -0.57
N ASP A 600 -23.32 -25.14 -1.64
CA ASP A 600 -24.61 -24.59 -2.13
C ASP A 600 -25.67 -25.69 -2.39
N ASN A 601 -25.26 -26.95 -2.45
CA ASN A 601 -26.11 -28.12 -2.70
C ASN A 601 -26.36 -28.97 -1.44
N GLY A 602 -25.90 -28.51 -0.26
CA GLY A 602 -26.09 -29.20 1.01
C GLY A 602 -25.13 -30.39 1.24
N ASN A 603 -24.08 -30.51 0.42
CA ASN A 603 -23.09 -31.58 0.51
C ASN A 603 -21.85 -31.14 1.31
N TYR A 604 -20.94 -32.08 1.57
CA TYR A 604 -19.63 -31.80 2.15
C TYR A 604 -18.54 -31.87 1.10
N ILE A 605 -17.35 -31.34 1.42
CA ILE A 605 -16.17 -31.44 0.57
C ILE A 605 -15.05 -32.15 1.32
N ILE A 606 -14.42 -33.11 0.63
CA ILE A 606 -13.14 -33.67 1.01
C ILE A 606 -12.06 -33.06 0.12
N ASP A 607 -11.06 -32.46 0.74
CA ASP A 607 -9.87 -31.96 0.09
C ASP A 607 -8.79 -33.04 0.05
N LEU A 608 -8.39 -33.43 -1.15
CA LEU A 608 -7.29 -34.35 -1.39
C LEU A 608 -6.01 -33.56 -1.71
N TYR A 609 -4.89 -33.96 -1.12
CA TYR A 609 -3.57 -33.36 -1.31
C TYR A 609 -2.64 -34.44 -1.82
N PHE A 610 -1.83 -34.13 -2.83
CA PHE A 610 -0.97 -35.11 -3.50
C PHE A 610 0.50 -34.71 -3.38
N GLU A 611 1.35 -35.67 -3.06
CA GLU A 611 2.81 -35.50 -3.05
C GLU A 611 3.44 -35.85 -4.41
N ARG A 612 2.77 -36.72 -5.17
CA ARG A 612 3.20 -37.25 -6.46
C ARG A 612 2.06 -37.17 -7.47
N ASP A 613 2.42 -37.35 -8.73
CA ASP A 613 1.49 -37.38 -9.86
C ASP A 613 0.32 -38.38 -9.63
N ILE A 614 -0.87 -37.97 -10.05
CA ILE A 614 -2.12 -38.72 -9.94
C ILE A 614 -2.21 -39.78 -11.05
N GLY A 615 -1.46 -39.62 -12.16
CA GLY A 615 -1.48 -40.51 -13.30
C GLY A 615 -2.52 -40.10 -14.35
N ASP A 616 -3.18 -41.06 -14.99
CA ASP A 616 -4.19 -40.77 -16.00
C ASP A 616 -5.43 -40.11 -15.37
N LEU A 617 -5.68 -38.85 -15.74
CA LEU A 617 -6.76 -38.05 -15.17
C LEU A 617 -8.15 -38.61 -15.49
N ASN A 618 -8.34 -39.24 -16.65
CA ASN A 618 -9.63 -39.84 -17.00
C ASN A 618 -9.88 -41.08 -16.14
N GLU A 619 -8.86 -41.93 -15.95
CA GLU A 619 -8.96 -43.09 -15.06
C GLU A 619 -9.21 -42.67 -13.61
N ALA A 620 -8.51 -41.63 -13.13
CA ALA A 620 -8.69 -41.07 -11.80
C ALA A 620 -10.10 -40.50 -11.60
N SER A 621 -10.59 -39.73 -12.57
CA SER A 621 -11.95 -39.17 -12.62
C SER A 621 -13.00 -40.28 -12.53
N ASP A 622 -12.92 -41.27 -13.41
CA ASP A 622 -13.81 -42.43 -13.43
C ASP A 622 -13.79 -43.20 -12.11
N ALA A 623 -12.60 -43.43 -11.55
CA ALA A 623 -12.45 -44.18 -10.32
C ALA A 623 -13.07 -43.45 -9.12
N ILE A 624 -12.94 -42.11 -9.05
CA ILE A 624 -13.60 -41.30 -8.03
C ILE A 624 -15.12 -41.38 -8.19
N LEU A 625 -15.65 -41.15 -9.39
CA LEU A 625 -17.10 -41.11 -9.63
C LEU A 625 -17.78 -42.48 -9.42
N ARG A 626 -17.04 -43.59 -9.53
CA ARG A 626 -17.57 -44.94 -9.23
C ARG A 626 -17.75 -45.22 -7.73
N LEU A 627 -17.21 -44.39 -6.83
CA LEU A 627 -17.38 -44.58 -5.40
C LEU A 627 -18.76 -44.10 -4.94
N PRO A 628 -19.59 -44.96 -4.30
CA PRO A 628 -20.89 -44.54 -3.80
C PRO A 628 -20.79 -43.43 -2.76
N GLY A 629 -21.61 -42.39 -2.90
CA GLY A 629 -21.64 -41.22 -2.02
C GLY A 629 -20.76 -40.06 -2.48
N ILE A 630 -19.98 -40.24 -3.55
CA ILE A 630 -19.37 -39.13 -4.28
C ILE A 630 -20.42 -38.47 -5.17
N VAL A 631 -20.46 -37.14 -5.17
CA VAL A 631 -21.33 -36.34 -6.04
C VAL A 631 -20.56 -35.91 -7.28
N GLU A 632 -19.41 -35.26 -7.10
CA GLU A 632 -18.54 -34.78 -8.18
C GLU A 632 -17.14 -34.40 -7.64
N HIS A 633 -16.15 -34.18 -8.49
CA HIS A 633 -14.79 -33.76 -8.12
C HIS A 633 -14.29 -32.52 -8.86
N GLY A 634 -13.24 -31.90 -8.32
CA GLY A 634 -12.66 -30.66 -8.81
C GLY A 634 -11.79 -30.77 -10.06
N MET A 635 -11.57 -31.98 -10.62
CA MET A 635 -10.88 -32.13 -11.91
C MET A 635 -11.83 -31.83 -13.08
N PHE A 636 -11.48 -30.82 -13.89
CA PHE A 636 -12.23 -30.39 -15.08
C PHE A 636 -11.38 -30.72 -16.30
N ILE A 637 -11.61 -31.91 -16.85
CA ILE A 637 -10.76 -32.53 -17.85
C ILE A 637 -11.34 -32.25 -19.24
N GLY A 638 -10.53 -31.68 -20.12
CA GLY A 638 -10.92 -31.41 -21.50
C GLY A 638 -12.07 -30.39 -21.70
N LEU A 639 -12.50 -29.67 -20.67
CA LEU A 639 -13.59 -28.68 -20.76
C LEU A 639 -13.12 -27.31 -21.26
N ALA A 640 -11.95 -26.84 -20.83
CA ALA A 640 -11.46 -25.51 -21.20
C ALA A 640 -11.22 -25.41 -22.71
N THR A 641 -11.79 -24.38 -23.34
CA THR A 641 -11.54 -24.10 -24.77
C THR A 641 -10.37 -23.15 -24.95
N SER A 642 -10.19 -22.22 -24.01
CA SER A 642 -9.06 -21.30 -23.96
C SER A 642 -8.77 -20.88 -22.53
N VAL A 643 -7.50 -20.62 -22.23
CA VAL A 643 -7.04 -20.08 -20.95
C VAL A 643 -6.36 -18.74 -21.20
N ILE A 644 -6.80 -17.70 -20.50
CA ILE A 644 -6.19 -16.39 -20.47
C ILE A 644 -5.35 -16.29 -19.20
N VAL A 645 -4.04 -16.17 -19.37
CA VAL A 645 -3.06 -16.08 -18.29
C VAL A 645 -2.56 -14.64 -18.21
N ALA A 646 -2.76 -13.98 -17.07
CA ALA A 646 -2.14 -12.70 -16.77
C ALA A 646 -0.87 -12.90 -15.94
N GLY A 647 0.27 -12.42 -16.44
CA GLY A 647 1.56 -12.46 -15.77
C GLY A 647 2.26 -11.11 -15.78
N VAL A 648 3.40 -11.01 -15.13
CA VAL A 648 4.19 -9.76 -15.05
C VAL A 648 4.65 -9.25 -16.42
N SER A 649 4.72 -10.13 -17.42
CA SER A 649 5.09 -9.84 -18.81
C SER A 649 3.91 -9.48 -19.72
N GLY A 650 2.67 -9.53 -19.21
CA GLY A 650 1.45 -9.22 -19.96
C GLY A 650 0.42 -10.36 -19.95
N VAL A 651 -0.50 -10.32 -20.90
CA VAL A 651 -1.60 -11.30 -21.02
C VAL A 651 -1.32 -12.27 -22.16
N THR A 652 -1.29 -13.56 -21.85
CA THR A 652 -1.18 -14.63 -22.85
C THR A 652 -2.51 -15.35 -22.97
N VAL A 653 -2.92 -15.65 -24.21
CA VAL A 653 -4.12 -16.45 -24.49
C VAL A 653 -3.67 -17.77 -25.10
N LYS A 654 -4.05 -18.88 -24.47
CA LYS A 654 -3.85 -20.23 -24.98
C LYS A 654 -5.16 -20.82 -25.42
N THR A 655 -5.19 -21.44 -26.59
CA THR A 655 -6.38 -22.13 -27.08
C THR A 655 -6.10 -23.62 -27.17
N LYS A 656 -7.11 -24.44 -26.90
CA LYS A 656 -7.02 -25.89 -27.05
C LYS A 656 -6.66 -26.22 -28.50
N GLY A 657 -5.46 -26.74 -28.74
CA GLY A 657 -4.92 -27.06 -30.07
C GLY A 657 -3.60 -26.35 -30.43
N ASP A 658 -3.19 -25.34 -29.67
CA ASP A 658 -1.83 -24.77 -29.76
C ASP A 658 -0.84 -25.77 -29.12
N GLY A 659 0.22 -26.18 -29.84
CA GLY A 659 1.09 -27.29 -29.41
C GLY A 659 1.90 -27.02 -28.13
N ILE A 660 2.34 -28.10 -27.46
CA ILE A 660 3.05 -28.14 -26.16
C ILE A 660 4.23 -27.14 -26.01
N LYS A 661 4.84 -26.69 -27.12
CA LYS A 661 6.02 -25.80 -27.11
C LYS A 661 5.78 -24.43 -26.47
N ASP A 662 4.55 -23.93 -26.41
CA ASP A 662 4.23 -22.64 -25.78
C ASP A 662 4.02 -22.73 -24.25
N PHE A 663 4.05 -23.93 -23.65
CA PHE A 663 3.91 -24.10 -22.20
C PHE A 663 5.24 -24.02 -21.45
N ASP A 664 6.31 -24.58 -22.01
CA ASP A 664 7.66 -24.52 -21.43
C ASP A 664 8.26 -23.09 -21.45
N SER A 665 7.73 -22.16 -22.24
CA SER A 665 8.17 -20.76 -22.24
C SER A 665 7.56 -19.91 -21.13
N LEU A 666 6.57 -20.43 -20.40
CA LEU A 666 5.82 -19.73 -19.34
C LEU A 666 6.04 -20.34 -17.94
N MET A 667 6.65 -21.53 -17.87
CA MET A 667 7.05 -22.23 -16.65
C MET A 667 8.55 -22.03 -16.40
#